data_AF-A0A0U0W2X9-F1
#
_entry.id   AF-A0A0U0W2X9-F1
#
_cell.length_a   1.000
_cell.length_b   1.000
_cell.length_c   1.000
_cell.angle_alpha   90.00
_cell.angle_beta   90.00
_cell.angle_gamma   90.00
#
_symmetry.space_group_name_H-M   'P 1'
#
loop_
_entity.id
_entity.type
_entity.pdbx_description
1 polymer ?
#
loop_
_entity_poly.entity_id
_entity_poly.type
_entity_poly.pdbx_seq_one_letter_code
_entity_poly.pdbx_strand_id
1 'polypeptide(L)'
;MDDLPSRELFNEELYLRTFPDIAQAVRDGRFSSGYDHWTLHGRFELAAGQRVAGSSFLLDALDHGVEGSNASLTKKPLYYFSGRDRSMLKREIQGVRAVVVTGDLVYANLEDHPKSPDLVLIQGSKEIPFEPCTVSLPRRFDFDVTKNIDVILDGRNSVRGPHLSVDTYRDWNVPGFNTLEIQLEKSDLPYRMAFRQQIVAEGASRPLSFRANIANQRSHANLIVKFTNLDTQETEVHTVEFDREFFGGTTLNNYQQVEIAAPEGISNVAVDISIDYFGCTEPDSRFSPFLFIFDVHLHESGQEFTDWLFGADTLEGQWMRAKADGNLEGVDSYAYWDEKTYWPEEARRIFIRSGEETTVLMTKPVEVASHFFDEDFYKEQNPDLNLTCVDAFSHYLLRGWKEFRNPNPEFSVREYLLRHPDVESAGTEPLIHYANIGRRQSRSLGTFNEKINEIWNRSGKAMPEGDESVIFERAQDMMVPMSIINSRKIAVFVVPEHNSMSGGIYSFFSIADHARRMRRLHGYDVLVMTRANPRGLTYVRCTAFRNSETVLRLEQLRLFAEVSELQIHIPEYATVDFVRHLSPELVKYLLRRDSVHINIMNQNIRMMPESEMFRDLRRISNSMGQSVSHRAFFTQELADRYNLPTLLMPAFTDLSDYPALGFEHKENIIIYSNDDAPYRRAVLKRLEQLHDYKLVQIQDMTFDVYMDLATRCKFSVSFGEGFDGYVAQPMYQGGIGFALYNDEFFPDASYKKFANFFRTEEEMIEKIVPTIRRLEADRQRYVALNKALRAKWDKLYSYDDYVARIVKLMRNEYELFPTGRSIVRSGSPGFEEALP
;
A
#
# COMPACT_ATOMS: atom_id res chain seq x y z
N MET A 1 15.86 -25.33 -25.20
CA MET A 1 15.28 -24.74 -26.42
C MET A 1 13.86 -25.22 -26.43
N ASP A 2 12.90 -24.30 -26.29
CA ASP A 2 11.50 -24.39 -26.72
C ASP A 2 10.79 -23.20 -26.05
N ASP A 3 10.72 -22.11 -26.80
CA ASP A 3 9.86 -20.93 -26.64
C ASP A 3 10.33 -19.88 -27.66
N LEU A 4 10.03 -20.17 -28.93
CA LEU A 4 10.11 -19.20 -30.02
C LEU A 4 8.68 -18.85 -30.44
N PRO A 5 8.32 -17.57 -30.57
CA PRO A 5 6.99 -17.19 -31.03
C PRO A 5 6.74 -17.76 -32.43
N SER A 6 5.51 -18.17 -32.73
CA SER A 6 5.20 -18.70 -34.06
C SER A 6 5.48 -17.66 -35.14
N ARG A 7 5.86 -18.11 -36.34
CA ARG A 7 6.15 -17.22 -37.48
C ARG A 7 4.97 -16.31 -37.85
N GLU A 8 3.75 -16.73 -37.53
CA GLU A 8 2.50 -15.98 -37.74
C GLU A 8 2.38 -14.73 -36.85
N LEU A 9 3.02 -14.73 -35.69
CA LEU A 9 3.08 -13.56 -34.81
C LEU A 9 4.16 -12.56 -35.23
N PHE A 10 5.09 -12.94 -36.13
CA PHE A 10 6.23 -12.11 -36.54
C PHE A 10 5.95 -11.32 -37.82
N ASN A 11 6.06 -10.00 -37.74
CA ASN A 11 5.89 -9.08 -38.86
C ASN A 11 7.14 -9.05 -39.76
N GLU A 12 7.23 -10.04 -40.63
CA GLU A 12 8.24 -10.25 -41.68
C GLU A 12 8.51 -8.97 -42.50
N GLU A 13 7.46 -8.26 -42.91
CA GLU A 13 7.57 -7.05 -43.75
C GLU A 13 8.19 -5.88 -42.97
N LEU A 14 7.74 -5.64 -41.73
CA LEU A 14 8.30 -4.60 -40.86
C LEU A 14 9.78 -4.88 -40.56
N TYR A 15 10.14 -6.13 -40.28
CA TYR A 15 11.52 -6.50 -39.97
C TYR A 15 12.46 -6.30 -41.17
N LEU A 16 12.08 -6.79 -42.35
CA LEU A 16 12.89 -6.62 -43.57
C LEU A 16 12.93 -5.16 -44.06
N ARG A 17 11.90 -4.36 -43.78
CA ARG A 17 11.93 -2.90 -44.04
C ARG A 17 12.87 -2.16 -43.09
N THR A 18 12.96 -2.59 -41.83
CA THR A 18 13.85 -2.00 -40.82
C THR A 18 15.33 -2.38 -41.03
N PHE A 19 15.61 -3.56 -41.60
CA PHE A 19 16.98 -4.05 -41.88
C PHE A 19 17.18 -4.36 -43.39
N PRO A 20 17.47 -3.35 -44.23
CA PRO A 20 17.51 -3.50 -45.70
C PRO A 20 18.62 -4.41 -46.23
N ASP A 21 19.71 -4.55 -45.47
CA ASP A 21 20.82 -5.47 -45.71
C ASP A 21 20.39 -6.94 -45.51
N ILE A 22 19.60 -7.21 -44.47
CA ILE A 22 18.98 -8.53 -44.25
C ILE A 22 17.94 -8.82 -45.34
N ALA A 23 17.16 -7.81 -45.75
CA ALA A 23 16.25 -7.96 -46.89
C ALA A 23 17.00 -8.28 -48.21
N GLN A 24 18.23 -7.78 -48.39
CA GLN A 24 19.06 -8.19 -49.51
C GLN A 24 19.61 -9.61 -49.33
N ALA A 25 20.04 -9.99 -48.13
CA ALA A 25 20.52 -11.34 -47.85
C ALA A 25 19.44 -12.42 -48.06
N VAL A 26 18.18 -12.12 -47.76
CA VAL A 26 17.02 -12.98 -48.07
C VAL A 26 16.77 -13.03 -49.58
N ARG A 27 16.81 -11.90 -50.30
CA ARG A 27 16.69 -11.87 -51.78
C ARG A 27 17.81 -12.64 -52.49
N ASP A 28 19.02 -12.60 -51.94
CA ASP A 28 20.19 -13.36 -52.43
C ASP A 28 20.14 -14.86 -52.02
N GLY A 29 19.10 -15.29 -51.29
CA GLY A 29 18.90 -16.68 -50.87
C GLY A 29 19.80 -17.17 -49.73
N ARG A 30 20.47 -16.26 -48.99
CA ARG A 30 21.33 -16.63 -47.85
C ARG A 30 20.55 -17.00 -46.59
N PHE A 31 19.34 -16.47 -46.44
CA PHE A 31 18.36 -16.83 -45.41
C PHE A 31 17.00 -17.07 -46.08
N SER A 32 16.20 -18.01 -45.57
CA SER A 32 14.89 -18.31 -46.17
C SER A 32 13.86 -17.21 -45.93
N SER A 33 14.06 -16.40 -44.89
CA SER A 33 13.18 -15.35 -44.41
C SER A 33 13.90 -14.42 -43.44
N GLY A 34 13.34 -13.23 -43.22
CA GLY A 34 13.73 -12.34 -42.12
C GLY A 34 13.45 -12.94 -40.75
N TYR A 35 12.42 -13.78 -40.63
CA TYR A 35 12.15 -14.56 -39.42
C TYR A 35 13.27 -15.58 -39.12
N ASP A 36 13.77 -16.31 -40.12
CA ASP A 36 14.95 -17.18 -39.98
C ASP A 36 16.18 -16.40 -39.52
N HIS A 37 16.44 -15.24 -40.13
CA HIS A 37 17.55 -14.38 -39.72
C HIS A 37 17.39 -13.92 -38.26
N TRP A 38 16.20 -13.46 -37.88
CA TRP A 38 15.91 -12.97 -36.54
C TRP A 38 16.05 -14.06 -35.47
N THR A 39 15.57 -15.28 -35.73
CA THR A 39 15.64 -16.40 -34.78
C THR A 39 17.05 -16.97 -34.62
N LEU A 40 17.86 -16.99 -35.69
CA LEU A 40 19.24 -17.49 -35.68
C LEU A 40 20.25 -16.47 -35.16
N HIS A 41 20.12 -15.19 -35.56
CA HIS A 41 21.12 -14.15 -35.32
C HIS A 41 20.51 -12.90 -34.68
N GLY A 42 19.47 -12.32 -35.31
CA GLY A 42 18.96 -10.98 -34.97
C GLY A 42 18.54 -10.80 -33.51
N ARG A 43 17.89 -11.78 -32.87
CA ARG A 43 17.47 -11.68 -31.46
C ARG A 43 18.65 -11.62 -30.47
N PHE A 44 19.80 -12.17 -30.83
CA PHE A 44 21.02 -12.14 -30.00
C PHE A 44 21.87 -10.90 -30.29
N GLU A 45 21.94 -10.48 -31.55
CA GLU A 45 22.65 -9.25 -31.95
C GLU A 45 21.94 -7.99 -31.45
N LEU A 46 20.59 -7.97 -31.44
CA LEU A 46 19.80 -6.85 -30.89
C LEU A 46 19.93 -6.72 -29.37
N ALA A 47 20.05 -7.83 -28.64
CA ALA A 47 20.31 -7.81 -27.19
C ALA A 47 21.71 -7.24 -26.84
N ALA A 48 22.64 -7.20 -27.79
CA ALA A 48 24.02 -6.81 -27.56
C ALA A 48 24.38 -5.36 -27.96
N GLY A 49 23.48 -4.58 -28.60
CA GLY A 49 23.88 -3.21 -28.97
C GLY A 49 22.96 -2.24 -29.73
N GLN A 50 21.70 -2.54 -30.06
CA GLN A 50 20.82 -1.55 -30.72
C GLN A 50 19.40 -1.44 -30.14
N ARG A 51 18.89 -0.20 -30.10
CA ARG A 51 17.66 0.23 -29.40
C ARG A 51 16.35 -0.19 -30.11
N VAL A 52 16.11 -1.49 -30.25
CA VAL A 52 14.80 -2.02 -30.64
C VAL A 52 14.50 -3.24 -29.78
N ALA A 53 13.50 -3.14 -28.89
CA ALA A 53 13.08 -4.26 -28.04
C ALA A 53 12.54 -5.40 -28.91
N GLY A 54 12.95 -6.65 -28.63
CA GLY A 54 12.66 -7.80 -29.49
C GLY A 54 11.17 -8.12 -29.71
N SER A 55 10.26 -7.51 -28.94
CA SER A 55 8.81 -7.60 -29.09
C SER A 55 8.23 -6.68 -30.18
N SER A 56 8.94 -5.66 -30.66
CA SER A 56 8.37 -4.65 -31.57
C SER A 56 8.08 -5.13 -33.00
N PHE A 57 8.44 -6.38 -33.32
CA PHE A 57 8.10 -7.04 -34.58
C PHE A 57 6.96 -8.05 -34.40
N LEU A 58 6.31 -8.07 -33.22
CA LEU A 58 5.09 -8.83 -32.99
C LEU A 58 3.88 -7.93 -33.25
N LEU A 59 2.76 -8.52 -33.69
CA LEU A 59 1.54 -7.79 -34.03
C LEU A 59 0.72 -7.43 -32.78
N ASP A 60 0.76 -6.16 -32.36
CA ASP A 60 -0.19 -5.61 -31.38
C ASP A 60 -1.54 -5.30 -32.05
N ALA A 61 -2.64 -5.78 -31.46
CA ALA A 61 -4.00 -5.60 -31.98
C ALA A 61 -4.92 -4.91 -30.96
N LEU A 62 -5.01 -3.57 -31.04
CA LEU A 62 -6.10 -2.77 -30.45
C LEU A 62 -6.44 -1.62 -31.41
N ASP A 63 -7.71 -1.56 -31.82
CA ASP A 63 -8.21 -0.67 -32.88
C ASP A 63 -8.82 0.64 -32.35
N HIS A 64 -9.08 1.60 -33.24
CA HIS A 64 -9.62 2.93 -32.95
C HIS A 64 -11.16 3.01 -33.03
N GLY A 65 -11.81 3.92 -32.28
CA GLY A 65 -13.19 4.35 -32.60
C GLY A 65 -14.02 4.98 -31.47
N VAL A 66 -14.86 5.96 -31.80
CA VAL A 66 -15.73 6.80 -30.92
C VAL A 66 -17.09 6.94 -31.66
N GLU A 67 -18.29 6.95 -31.07
CA GLU A 67 -18.87 7.73 -29.95
C GLU A 67 -20.22 7.10 -29.48
N GLY A 68 -20.81 7.53 -28.35
CA GLY A 68 -22.30 7.61 -28.24
C GLY A 68 -23.07 6.97 -27.05
N SER A 69 -23.36 7.79 -26.03
CA SER A 69 -24.64 7.89 -25.25
C SER A 69 -25.37 6.72 -24.50
N ASN A 70 -25.56 6.96 -23.18
CA ASN A 70 -26.77 6.75 -22.34
C ASN A 70 -27.37 5.35 -22.01
N ALA A 71 -27.00 4.88 -20.80
CA ALA A 71 -27.90 4.59 -19.66
C ALA A 71 -28.92 3.42 -19.69
N SER A 72 -28.60 2.38 -18.91
CA SER A 72 -29.54 1.76 -17.96
C SER A 72 -28.78 1.14 -16.77
N LEU A 73 -29.24 1.39 -15.55
CA LEU A 73 -28.60 0.94 -14.30
C LEU A 73 -29.36 -0.25 -13.69
N THR A 74 -28.92 -1.48 -13.97
CA THR A 74 -29.16 -2.64 -13.11
C THR A 74 -27.86 -2.95 -12.35
N LYS A 75 -27.90 -2.87 -11.02
CA LYS A 75 -26.72 -3.10 -10.19
C LYS A 75 -26.23 -4.54 -10.34
N LYS A 76 -24.98 -4.70 -10.77
CA LYS A 76 -24.28 -5.96 -10.89
C LYS A 76 -23.19 -6.05 -9.82
N PRO A 77 -23.18 -7.09 -8.96
CA PRO A 77 -21.96 -7.59 -8.35
C PRO A 77 -20.84 -7.73 -9.40
N LEU A 78 -19.68 -7.16 -9.11
CA LEU A 78 -18.51 -7.17 -10.00
C LEU A 78 -17.67 -8.47 -9.86
N TYR A 79 -17.83 -9.18 -8.74
CA TYR A 79 -16.74 -9.95 -8.13
C TYR A 79 -17.27 -11.21 -7.43
N TYR A 80 -16.97 -12.39 -7.99
CA TYR A 80 -17.43 -13.70 -7.51
C TYR A 80 -16.27 -14.70 -7.37
N PHE A 81 -16.21 -15.42 -6.25
CA PHE A 81 -15.31 -16.56 -6.05
C PHE A 81 -16.12 -17.83 -5.80
N SER A 82 -15.82 -18.89 -6.55
CA SER A 82 -16.16 -20.25 -6.12
C SER A 82 -15.20 -21.27 -6.70
N GLY A 83 -14.55 -22.05 -5.83
CA GLY A 83 -14.09 -23.45 -6.00
C GLY A 83 -13.19 -23.85 -7.18
N ARG A 84 -13.23 -23.15 -8.31
CA ARG A 84 -12.55 -23.45 -9.58
C ARG A 84 -11.91 -22.22 -10.22
N ASP A 85 -12.38 -21.01 -9.90
CA ASP A 85 -11.65 -19.76 -10.19
C ASP A 85 -11.08 -19.17 -8.90
N ARG A 86 -9.78 -18.87 -8.93
CA ARG A 86 -8.94 -18.46 -7.77
C ARG A 86 -8.66 -16.96 -7.72
N SER A 87 -9.29 -16.17 -8.59
CA SER A 87 -8.87 -14.81 -8.97
C SER A 87 -9.08 -13.70 -7.93
N MET A 88 -9.91 -13.91 -6.90
CA MET A 88 -10.44 -12.81 -6.05
C MET A 88 -9.62 -12.41 -4.81
N LEU A 89 -8.89 -13.35 -4.21
CA LEU A 89 -7.96 -13.07 -3.12
C LEU A 89 -6.55 -13.33 -3.62
N LYS A 90 -5.56 -12.53 -3.19
CA LYS A 90 -4.17 -12.78 -3.61
C LYS A 90 -3.67 -14.16 -3.16
N ARG A 91 -4.23 -14.69 -2.08
CA ARG A 91 -3.99 -16.04 -1.56
C ARG A 91 -5.23 -16.59 -0.84
N GLU A 92 -5.40 -17.91 -0.83
CA GLU A 92 -6.35 -18.61 0.05
C GLU A 92 -6.02 -18.34 1.53
N ILE A 93 -7.03 -18.09 2.37
CA ILE A 93 -6.91 -17.87 3.83
C ILE A 93 -7.75 -18.89 4.59
N GLN A 94 -7.30 -19.30 5.77
CA GLN A 94 -7.91 -20.42 6.49
C GLN A 94 -9.38 -20.15 6.88
N GLY A 95 -10.25 -21.11 6.54
CA GLY A 95 -11.66 -21.16 6.94
C GLY A 95 -12.64 -20.36 6.07
N VAL A 96 -12.17 -19.65 5.03
CA VAL A 96 -13.02 -18.87 4.11
C VAL A 96 -13.11 -19.58 2.77
N ARG A 97 -14.31 -20.06 2.43
CA ARG A 97 -14.59 -20.87 1.24
C ARG A 97 -14.92 -20.01 0.01
N ALA A 98 -15.54 -18.85 0.21
CA ALA A 98 -15.82 -17.89 -0.85
C ALA A 98 -15.95 -16.47 -0.31
N VAL A 99 -15.71 -15.49 -1.19
CA VAL A 99 -15.94 -14.05 -0.97
C VAL A 99 -16.69 -13.50 -2.18
N VAL A 100 -17.70 -12.66 -1.94
CA VAL A 100 -18.52 -12.04 -2.99
C VAL A 100 -18.71 -10.56 -2.68
N VAL A 101 -18.63 -9.68 -3.67
CA VAL A 101 -18.76 -8.22 -3.48
C VAL A 101 -19.84 -7.63 -4.38
N THR A 102 -20.77 -6.90 -3.78
CA THR A 102 -21.88 -6.21 -4.48
C THR A 102 -22.18 -4.89 -3.77
N GLY A 103 -22.27 -3.79 -4.53
CA GLY A 103 -22.45 -2.46 -3.93
C GLY A 103 -21.37 -2.10 -2.92
N ASP A 104 -21.81 -1.72 -1.73
CA ASP A 104 -21.01 -1.46 -0.53
C ASP A 104 -20.95 -2.68 0.42
N LEU A 105 -21.32 -3.88 -0.04
CA LEU A 105 -21.42 -5.10 0.77
C LEU A 105 -20.42 -6.17 0.31
N VAL A 106 -19.74 -6.75 1.30
CA VAL A 106 -18.82 -7.89 1.14
C VAL A 106 -19.39 -9.08 1.90
N TYR A 107 -19.59 -10.19 1.21
CA TYR A 107 -20.05 -11.45 1.78
C TYR A 107 -18.91 -12.44 1.85
N ALA A 108 -18.91 -13.28 2.89
CA ALA A 108 -17.99 -14.40 3.04
C ALA A 108 -18.78 -15.67 3.40
N ASN A 109 -18.49 -16.77 2.72
CA ASN A 109 -18.96 -18.11 3.06
C ASN A 109 -17.84 -18.82 3.82
N LEU A 110 -18.17 -19.35 5.00
CA LEU A 110 -17.24 -20.04 5.88
C LEU A 110 -17.46 -21.56 5.82
N GLU A 111 -16.36 -22.31 5.98
CA GLU A 111 -16.44 -23.76 6.18
C GLU A 111 -17.12 -24.11 7.52
N ASP A 112 -17.82 -25.24 7.58
CA ASP A 112 -18.50 -25.74 8.79
C ASP A 112 -17.51 -26.22 9.86
N HIS A 113 -16.83 -25.27 10.51
CA HIS A 113 -15.88 -25.50 11.59
C HIS A 113 -16.46 -25.04 12.95
N PRO A 114 -16.28 -25.78 14.06
CA PRO A 114 -16.93 -25.51 15.35
C PRO A 114 -16.45 -24.25 16.11
N LYS A 115 -15.69 -23.37 15.43
CA LYS A 115 -15.36 -22.01 15.84
C LYS A 115 -15.24 -21.17 14.56
N SER A 116 -16.25 -20.35 14.26
CA SER A 116 -16.15 -19.34 13.21
C SER A 116 -14.94 -18.42 13.54
N PRO A 117 -13.98 -18.22 12.64
CA PRO A 117 -12.85 -17.32 12.91
C PRO A 117 -13.31 -15.87 13.07
N ASP A 118 -12.55 -15.06 13.80
CA ASP A 118 -12.77 -13.62 13.91
C ASP A 118 -12.49 -12.97 12.53
N LEU A 119 -13.50 -12.95 11.67
CA LEU A 119 -13.42 -12.44 10.32
C LEU A 119 -13.62 -10.92 10.29
N VAL A 120 -12.62 -10.21 9.76
CA VAL A 120 -12.57 -8.75 9.74
C VAL A 120 -12.28 -8.25 8.33
N LEU A 121 -13.10 -7.31 7.86
CA LEU A 121 -12.85 -6.52 6.67
C LEU A 121 -12.00 -5.30 7.08
N ILE A 122 -10.85 -5.10 6.43
CA ILE A 122 -9.96 -3.98 6.72
C ILE A 122 -9.97 -3.01 5.52
N GLN A 123 -10.35 -1.76 5.78
CA GLN A 123 -10.40 -0.69 4.79
C GLN A 123 -9.74 0.57 5.36
N GLY A 124 -8.59 0.96 4.79
CA GLY A 124 -7.78 2.06 5.33
C GLY A 124 -7.25 1.76 6.74
N SER A 125 -7.79 2.46 7.74
CA SER A 125 -7.52 2.24 9.18
C SER A 125 -8.70 1.65 9.94
N LYS A 126 -9.82 1.35 9.26
CA LYS A 126 -11.01 0.77 9.88
C LYS A 126 -10.97 -0.75 9.80
N GLU A 127 -11.38 -1.37 10.89
CA GLU A 127 -11.66 -2.80 10.98
C GLU A 127 -13.17 -2.98 11.17
N ILE A 128 -13.81 -3.63 10.22
CA ILE A 128 -15.26 -3.82 10.16
C ILE A 128 -15.52 -5.31 10.39
N PRO A 129 -16.09 -5.72 11.54
CA PRO A 129 -16.39 -7.12 11.79
C PRO A 129 -17.49 -7.60 10.86
N PHE A 130 -17.39 -8.85 10.40
CA PHE A 130 -18.48 -9.48 9.68
C PHE A 130 -19.60 -9.93 10.66
N GLU A 131 -20.85 -9.76 10.27
CA GLU A 131 -22.03 -10.25 10.99
C GLU A 131 -22.68 -11.45 10.27
N PRO A 132 -23.28 -12.43 10.99
CA PRO A 132 -24.02 -13.53 10.37
C PRO A 132 -25.21 -13.03 9.53
N CYS A 133 -25.41 -13.61 8.35
CA CYS A 133 -26.56 -13.31 7.49
C CYS A 133 -27.20 -14.58 6.93
N THR A 134 -28.45 -14.44 6.46
CA THR A 134 -29.16 -15.51 5.74
C THR A 134 -29.31 -15.10 4.30
N VAL A 135 -28.80 -15.92 3.38
CA VAL A 135 -28.98 -15.74 1.93
C VAL A 135 -30.15 -16.63 1.51
N SER A 136 -31.26 -16.04 1.07
CA SER A 136 -32.41 -16.79 0.53
C SER A 136 -32.53 -16.57 -0.97
N LEU A 137 -32.29 -17.63 -1.75
CA LEU A 137 -32.54 -17.61 -3.20
C LEU A 137 -34.06 -17.64 -3.48
N PRO A 138 -34.58 -16.81 -4.40
CA PRO A 138 -35.89 -17.04 -4.99
C PRO A 138 -36.02 -18.45 -5.62
N ARG A 139 -37.26 -18.92 -5.76
CA ARG A 139 -37.53 -20.22 -6.39
C ARG A 139 -37.38 -20.10 -7.90
N ARG A 140 -36.36 -20.77 -8.45
CA ARG A 140 -36.00 -20.78 -9.88
C ARG A 140 -36.45 -22.07 -10.57
N PHE A 141 -36.85 -21.96 -11.83
CA PHE A 141 -37.29 -23.04 -12.71
C PHE A 141 -36.50 -22.93 -14.01
N ASP A 142 -35.49 -23.78 -14.16
CA ASP A 142 -34.49 -23.69 -15.24
C ASP A 142 -34.92 -24.33 -16.57
N PHE A 143 -34.54 -23.68 -17.67
CA PHE A 143 -34.50 -24.27 -19.00
C PHE A 143 -33.07 -24.74 -19.30
N ASP A 144 -32.80 -26.03 -19.07
CA ASP A 144 -31.47 -26.60 -19.32
C ASP A 144 -31.21 -26.72 -20.83
N VAL A 145 -30.51 -25.74 -21.39
CA VAL A 145 -30.16 -25.71 -22.83
C VAL A 145 -29.38 -26.94 -23.29
N THR A 146 -28.71 -27.69 -22.40
CA THR A 146 -27.92 -28.88 -22.78
C THR A 146 -28.78 -30.11 -23.04
N LYS A 147 -29.99 -30.16 -22.47
CA LYS A 147 -30.89 -31.33 -22.53
C LYS A 147 -32.11 -31.13 -23.43
N ASN A 148 -32.37 -29.89 -23.87
CA ASN A 148 -33.66 -29.48 -24.45
C ASN A 148 -33.56 -28.90 -25.87
N ILE A 149 -32.58 -29.38 -26.64
CA ILE A 149 -32.26 -28.98 -28.03
C ILE A 149 -33.23 -29.63 -29.04
N ASP A 150 -34.52 -29.61 -28.73
CA ASP A 150 -35.59 -30.26 -29.52
C ASP A 150 -36.45 -29.15 -30.17
N VAL A 151 -36.13 -28.79 -31.42
CA VAL A 151 -36.73 -27.65 -32.13
C VAL A 151 -37.71 -28.11 -33.22
N ILE A 152 -38.87 -27.45 -33.30
CA ILE A 152 -39.88 -27.57 -34.36
C ILE A 152 -39.75 -26.37 -35.31
N LEU A 153 -39.81 -26.63 -36.62
CA LEU A 153 -39.76 -25.58 -37.66
C LEU A 153 -41.13 -25.39 -38.31
N ASP A 154 -41.76 -24.25 -38.03
CA ASP A 154 -43.02 -23.85 -38.66
C ASP A 154 -42.71 -22.94 -39.87
N GLY A 155 -42.60 -23.57 -41.05
CA GLY A 155 -42.28 -22.89 -42.30
C GLY A 155 -41.83 -23.89 -43.38
N ARG A 156 -42.78 -24.48 -44.12
CA ARG A 156 -42.47 -25.50 -45.13
C ARG A 156 -41.81 -24.89 -46.38
N ASN A 157 -40.48 -24.77 -46.38
CA ASN A 157 -39.61 -24.92 -47.57
C ASN A 157 -38.08 -24.84 -47.31
N SER A 158 -37.61 -24.87 -46.04
CA SER A 158 -36.17 -25.12 -45.82
C SER A 158 -35.82 -26.59 -46.10
N VAL A 159 -34.67 -26.82 -46.75
CA VAL A 159 -34.13 -28.16 -47.05
C VAL A 159 -33.15 -28.64 -45.95
N ARG A 160 -32.74 -27.75 -45.05
CA ARG A 160 -31.91 -28.04 -43.85
C ARG A 160 -32.28 -27.09 -42.72
N GLY A 161 -32.67 -27.64 -41.57
CA GLY A 161 -32.88 -26.86 -40.36
C GLY A 161 -31.58 -26.25 -39.78
N PRO A 162 -31.70 -25.38 -38.76
CA PRO A 162 -30.56 -24.76 -38.10
C PRO A 162 -29.64 -25.81 -37.48
N HIS A 163 -28.35 -25.50 -37.37
CA HIS A 163 -27.41 -26.28 -36.59
C HIS A 163 -27.36 -25.72 -35.17
N LEU A 164 -27.45 -26.62 -34.18
CA LEU A 164 -27.58 -26.27 -32.76
C LEU A 164 -26.41 -26.91 -32.01
N SER A 165 -25.66 -26.09 -31.27
CA SER A 165 -24.50 -26.48 -30.49
C SER A 165 -24.51 -25.79 -29.12
N VAL A 166 -23.71 -26.30 -28.18
CA VAL A 166 -23.52 -25.68 -26.87
C VAL A 166 -22.04 -25.48 -26.63
N ASP A 167 -21.64 -24.23 -26.35
CA ASP A 167 -20.28 -23.80 -26.01
C ASP A 167 -19.16 -24.27 -26.97
N THR A 168 -19.48 -24.50 -28.25
CA THR A 168 -18.49 -24.95 -29.24
C THR A 168 -17.60 -23.82 -29.74
N TYR A 169 -18.08 -22.58 -29.70
CA TYR A 169 -17.30 -21.38 -30.04
C TYR A 169 -16.80 -20.72 -28.76
N ARG A 170 -15.57 -21.07 -28.33
CA ARG A 170 -14.97 -20.60 -27.06
C ARG A 170 -14.93 -19.09 -26.87
N ASP A 171 -14.86 -18.30 -27.95
CA ASP A 171 -14.83 -16.84 -27.86
C ASP A 171 -16.24 -16.23 -27.62
N TRP A 172 -17.27 -17.07 -27.52
CA TRP A 172 -18.70 -16.72 -27.48
C TRP A 172 -19.48 -17.43 -26.35
N ASN A 173 -18.80 -18.16 -25.46
CA ASN A 173 -19.41 -18.71 -24.26
C ASN A 173 -19.11 -17.83 -23.04
N VAL A 174 -20.11 -17.62 -22.18
CA VAL A 174 -19.94 -16.83 -20.95
C VAL A 174 -19.53 -17.77 -19.80
N PRO A 175 -18.38 -17.55 -19.14
CA PRO A 175 -17.90 -18.44 -18.09
C PRO A 175 -18.95 -18.66 -16.99
N GLY A 176 -19.23 -19.94 -16.70
CA GLY A 176 -20.24 -20.36 -15.71
C GLY A 176 -21.62 -20.67 -16.28
N PHE A 177 -21.90 -20.35 -17.55
CA PHE A 177 -23.18 -20.62 -18.21
C PHE A 177 -23.00 -21.47 -19.47
N ASN A 178 -23.91 -22.43 -19.67
CA ASN A 178 -23.99 -23.14 -20.95
C ASN A 178 -24.72 -22.24 -21.95
N THR A 179 -24.08 -21.93 -23.09
CA THR A 179 -24.62 -21.05 -24.13
C THR A 179 -25.12 -21.86 -25.31
N LEU A 180 -26.41 -21.76 -25.63
CA LEU A 180 -26.97 -22.36 -26.84
C LEU A 180 -26.60 -21.49 -28.05
N GLU A 181 -25.90 -22.09 -28.99
CA GLU A 181 -25.44 -21.49 -30.23
C GLU A 181 -26.32 -22.02 -31.38
N ILE A 182 -26.93 -21.10 -32.13
CA ILE A 182 -27.85 -21.42 -33.22
C ILE A 182 -27.24 -20.89 -34.52
N GLN A 183 -26.61 -21.76 -35.30
CA GLN A 183 -26.11 -21.43 -36.63
C GLN A 183 -27.24 -21.56 -37.65
N LEU A 184 -27.46 -20.49 -38.40
CA LEU A 184 -28.50 -20.35 -39.42
C LEU A 184 -27.90 -20.39 -40.83
N GLU A 185 -28.66 -20.82 -41.83
CA GLU A 185 -28.22 -20.79 -43.23
C GLU A 185 -28.59 -19.44 -43.88
N LYS A 186 -27.75 -18.96 -44.83
CA LYS A 186 -27.98 -17.66 -45.47
C LYS A 186 -29.22 -17.61 -46.36
N SER A 187 -29.56 -18.75 -46.96
CA SER A 187 -30.67 -18.90 -47.90
C SER A 187 -32.01 -19.22 -47.23
N ASP A 188 -32.04 -19.24 -45.90
CA ASP A 188 -33.24 -19.56 -45.14
C ASP A 188 -34.33 -18.49 -45.34
N LEU A 189 -35.50 -18.94 -45.79
CA LEU A 189 -36.73 -18.14 -45.79
C LEU A 189 -37.17 -17.90 -44.33
N PRO A 190 -37.95 -16.83 -44.04
CA PRO A 190 -38.48 -16.60 -42.71
C PRO A 190 -39.23 -17.82 -42.15
N TYR A 191 -38.91 -18.22 -40.92
CA TYR A 191 -39.55 -19.34 -40.22
C TYR A 191 -39.55 -19.14 -38.70
N ARG A 192 -40.44 -19.87 -38.02
CA ARG A 192 -40.43 -19.98 -36.56
C ARG A 192 -39.72 -21.25 -36.09
N MET A 193 -38.80 -21.10 -35.16
CA MET A 193 -38.20 -22.18 -34.37
C MET A 193 -38.91 -22.25 -33.02
N ALA A 194 -39.65 -23.32 -32.72
CA ALA A 194 -40.27 -23.52 -31.41
C ALA A 194 -39.56 -24.63 -30.63
N PHE A 195 -39.21 -24.37 -29.36
CA PHE A 195 -38.62 -25.38 -28.48
C PHE A 195 -39.72 -26.28 -27.92
N ARG A 196 -39.54 -27.60 -27.94
CA ARG A 196 -40.57 -28.56 -27.48
C ARG A 196 -40.83 -28.53 -25.98
N GLN A 197 -39.82 -28.15 -25.19
CA GLN A 197 -39.92 -28.16 -23.74
C GLN A 197 -40.47 -26.82 -23.24
N GLN A 198 -41.41 -26.90 -22.30
CA GLN A 198 -41.91 -25.75 -21.55
C GLN A 198 -41.16 -25.61 -20.22
N ILE A 199 -40.94 -24.37 -19.76
CA ILE A 199 -40.61 -24.11 -18.35
C ILE A 199 -41.91 -24.18 -17.57
N VAL A 200 -42.06 -25.15 -16.67
CA VAL A 200 -43.27 -25.32 -15.86
C VAL A 200 -42.98 -24.93 -14.41
N ALA A 201 -43.77 -23.98 -13.90
CA ALA A 201 -43.74 -23.54 -12.52
C ALA A 201 -45.09 -23.78 -11.85
N GLU A 202 -45.10 -24.60 -10.80
CA GLU A 202 -46.31 -24.95 -10.03
C GLU A 202 -46.19 -24.50 -8.57
N GLY A 203 -47.28 -23.96 -8.04
CA GLY A 203 -47.39 -23.47 -6.67
C GLY A 203 -46.49 -22.27 -6.39
N ALA A 204 -46.38 -21.34 -7.34
CA ALA A 204 -45.69 -20.07 -7.12
C ALA A 204 -46.46 -19.21 -6.11
N SER A 205 -45.72 -18.66 -5.16
CA SER A 205 -46.20 -17.88 -4.01
C SER A 205 -45.97 -16.38 -4.17
N ARG A 206 -45.27 -15.98 -5.23
CA ARG A 206 -44.86 -14.60 -5.56
C ARG A 206 -44.96 -14.37 -7.07
N PRO A 207 -45.02 -13.12 -7.55
CA PRO A 207 -44.92 -12.80 -8.96
C PRO A 207 -43.67 -13.42 -9.59
N LEU A 208 -43.85 -14.00 -10.78
CA LEU A 208 -42.82 -14.69 -11.55
C LEU A 208 -42.31 -13.79 -12.69
N SER A 209 -41.02 -13.90 -13.02
CA SER A 209 -40.43 -13.28 -14.22
C SER A 209 -39.69 -14.33 -15.05
N PHE A 210 -39.84 -14.25 -16.37
CA PHE A 210 -39.00 -14.96 -17.33
C PHE A 210 -37.73 -14.16 -17.59
N ARG A 211 -36.60 -14.84 -17.67
CA ARG A 211 -35.29 -14.25 -17.96
C ARG A 211 -34.53 -15.07 -19.01
N ALA A 212 -33.82 -14.35 -19.90
CA ALA A 212 -32.85 -14.92 -20.84
C ALA A 212 -31.82 -13.85 -21.23
N ASN A 213 -30.61 -14.26 -21.61
CA ASN A 213 -29.65 -13.38 -22.28
C ASN A 213 -29.54 -13.81 -23.75
N ILE A 214 -29.71 -12.88 -24.69
CA ILE A 214 -29.72 -13.16 -26.14
C ILE A 214 -28.72 -12.28 -26.90
N ALA A 215 -28.22 -12.78 -28.02
CA ALA A 215 -27.35 -12.04 -28.95
C ALA A 215 -27.52 -12.56 -30.38
N ASN A 216 -27.19 -11.73 -31.38
CA ASN A 216 -27.29 -12.11 -32.79
C ASN A 216 -26.08 -11.67 -33.63
N GLN A 217 -25.81 -12.40 -34.70
CA GLN A 217 -24.87 -11.98 -35.73
C GLN A 217 -25.45 -12.19 -37.11
N ARG A 218 -25.41 -11.14 -37.94
CA ARG A 218 -25.78 -11.17 -39.36
C ARG A 218 -27.22 -11.66 -39.61
N SER A 219 -28.10 -11.54 -38.61
CA SER A 219 -29.45 -12.09 -38.61
C SER A 219 -30.48 -11.08 -38.09
N HIS A 220 -31.72 -11.19 -38.57
CA HIS A 220 -32.88 -10.47 -38.06
C HIS A 220 -33.85 -11.50 -37.47
N ALA A 221 -34.12 -11.41 -36.17
CA ALA A 221 -34.92 -12.38 -35.44
C ALA A 221 -35.61 -11.75 -34.22
N ASN A 222 -36.70 -12.37 -33.76
CA ASN A 222 -37.37 -12.04 -32.50
C ASN A 222 -37.46 -13.27 -31.60
N LEU A 223 -37.18 -13.11 -30.31
CA LEU A 223 -37.54 -14.06 -29.26
C LEU A 223 -39.04 -13.90 -28.94
N ILE A 224 -39.76 -15.01 -28.94
CA ILE A 224 -41.18 -15.10 -28.61
C ILE A 224 -41.32 -15.90 -27.32
N VAL A 225 -41.89 -15.28 -26.29
CA VAL A 225 -42.12 -15.88 -24.97
C VAL A 225 -43.62 -15.92 -24.73
N LYS A 226 -44.18 -17.12 -24.58
CA LYS A 226 -45.61 -17.32 -24.35
C LYS A 226 -45.85 -17.92 -22.98
N PHE A 227 -46.49 -17.15 -22.10
CA PHE A 227 -47.02 -17.65 -20.84
C PHE A 227 -48.36 -18.35 -21.09
N THR A 228 -48.57 -19.48 -20.44
CA THR A 228 -49.83 -20.24 -20.43
C THR A 228 -50.20 -20.47 -18.98
N ASN A 229 -51.29 -19.85 -18.52
CA ASN A 229 -51.86 -20.13 -17.20
C ASN A 229 -52.37 -21.57 -17.18
N LEU A 230 -51.83 -22.42 -16.31
CA LEU A 230 -52.18 -23.83 -16.27
C LEU A 230 -53.58 -24.07 -15.68
N ASP A 231 -54.06 -23.16 -14.83
CA ASP A 231 -55.38 -23.23 -14.20
C ASP A 231 -56.50 -22.76 -15.13
N THR A 232 -56.28 -21.69 -15.93
CA THR A 232 -57.31 -21.11 -16.83
C THR A 232 -57.15 -21.46 -18.30
N GLN A 233 -55.97 -21.94 -18.71
CA GLN A 233 -55.56 -22.16 -20.12
C GLN A 233 -55.50 -20.86 -20.97
N GLU A 234 -55.58 -19.69 -20.34
CA GLU A 234 -55.34 -18.40 -21.01
C GLU A 234 -53.85 -18.20 -21.30
N THR A 235 -53.55 -17.49 -22.39
CA THR A 235 -52.17 -17.33 -22.88
C THR A 235 -51.84 -15.88 -23.18
N GLU A 236 -50.68 -15.41 -22.72
CA GLU A 236 -50.11 -14.10 -23.08
C GLU A 236 -48.81 -14.32 -23.86
N VAL A 237 -48.56 -13.52 -24.89
CA VAL A 237 -47.41 -13.66 -25.80
C VAL A 237 -46.66 -12.35 -25.89
N HIS A 238 -45.36 -12.41 -25.59
CA HIS A 238 -44.44 -11.30 -25.68
C HIS A 238 -43.43 -11.56 -26.80
N THR A 239 -43.02 -10.48 -27.47
CA THR A 239 -42.09 -10.50 -28.61
C THR A 239 -40.97 -9.52 -28.31
N VAL A 240 -39.72 -9.97 -28.40
CA VAL A 240 -38.51 -9.16 -28.17
C VAL A 240 -37.61 -9.30 -29.40
N GLU A 241 -37.31 -8.19 -30.07
CA GLU A 241 -36.36 -8.19 -31.19
C GLU A 241 -34.93 -8.43 -30.68
N PHE A 242 -34.16 -9.26 -31.37
CA PHE A 242 -32.72 -9.42 -31.15
C PHE A 242 -31.99 -8.16 -31.62
N ASP A 243 -31.58 -7.34 -30.67
CA ASP A 243 -30.91 -6.06 -30.92
C ASP A 243 -29.47 -6.28 -31.45
N ARG A 244 -29.19 -5.67 -32.60
CA ARG A 244 -27.99 -5.88 -33.42
C ARG A 244 -26.72 -5.29 -32.81
N GLU A 245 -26.84 -4.48 -31.77
CA GLU A 245 -25.68 -4.01 -31.00
C GLU A 245 -25.08 -5.12 -30.13
N PHE A 246 -25.83 -6.20 -29.84
CA PHE A 246 -25.42 -7.31 -28.99
C PHE A 246 -24.97 -8.52 -29.81
N PHE A 247 -23.69 -8.52 -30.20
CA PHE A 247 -23.09 -9.51 -31.09
C PHE A 247 -22.61 -10.81 -30.40
N GLY A 248 -22.69 -10.88 -29.06
CA GLY A 248 -22.22 -12.01 -28.25
C GLY A 248 -20.74 -11.92 -27.85
N GLY A 249 -20.24 -12.90 -27.10
CA GLY A 249 -18.83 -12.99 -26.72
C GLY A 249 -18.61 -13.70 -25.39
N THR A 250 -17.42 -13.59 -24.80
CA THR A 250 -17.13 -14.14 -23.46
C THR A 250 -17.65 -13.30 -22.30
N THR A 251 -18.27 -12.15 -22.55
CA THR A 251 -18.78 -11.24 -21.51
C THR A 251 -20.27 -10.96 -21.66
N LEU A 252 -20.95 -10.91 -20.51
CA LEU A 252 -22.40 -10.66 -20.39
C LEU A 252 -22.86 -9.31 -20.98
N ASN A 253 -21.96 -8.34 -21.14
CA ASN A 253 -22.31 -7.02 -21.71
C ASN A 253 -22.50 -7.06 -23.23
N ASN A 254 -22.01 -8.10 -23.92
CA ASN A 254 -22.25 -8.29 -25.35
C ASN A 254 -23.59 -9.00 -25.65
N TYR A 255 -24.44 -9.18 -24.63
CA TYR A 255 -25.76 -9.82 -24.73
C TYR A 255 -26.87 -8.89 -24.24
N GLN A 256 -27.95 -8.87 -25.01
CA GLN A 256 -29.21 -8.22 -24.66
C GLN A 256 -29.86 -9.00 -23.52
N GLN A 257 -30.14 -8.32 -22.41
CA GLN A 257 -30.79 -8.93 -21.25
C GLN A 257 -32.30 -8.82 -21.40
N VAL A 258 -32.99 -9.96 -21.44
CA VAL A 258 -34.45 -10.05 -21.56
C VAL A 258 -35.02 -10.42 -20.20
N GLU A 259 -35.93 -9.58 -19.69
CA GLU A 259 -36.71 -9.85 -18.49
C GLU A 259 -38.19 -9.50 -18.77
N ILE A 260 -39.09 -10.45 -18.56
CA ILE A 260 -40.51 -10.32 -18.86
C ILE A 260 -41.31 -10.83 -17.67
N ALA A 261 -42.07 -9.95 -17.03
CA ALA A 261 -42.97 -10.33 -15.94
C ALA A 261 -44.07 -11.28 -16.48
N ALA A 262 -44.35 -12.34 -15.74
CA ALA A 262 -45.49 -13.22 -16.02
C ALA A 262 -46.81 -12.52 -15.64
N PRO A 263 -47.96 -12.91 -16.22
CA PRO A 263 -49.26 -12.33 -15.91
C PRO A 263 -49.57 -12.30 -14.39
N GLU A 264 -50.17 -11.21 -13.91
CA GLU A 264 -50.46 -11.04 -12.47
C GLU A 264 -51.39 -12.12 -11.91
N GLY A 265 -51.12 -12.57 -10.68
CA GLY A 265 -52.02 -13.44 -9.92
C GLY A 265 -51.99 -14.92 -10.28
N ILE A 266 -51.08 -15.37 -11.17
CA ILE A 266 -50.96 -16.78 -11.54
C ILE A 266 -50.02 -17.54 -10.57
N SER A 267 -50.45 -18.73 -10.11
CA SER A 267 -49.62 -19.63 -9.29
C SER A 267 -49.09 -20.84 -10.05
N ASN A 268 -49.74 -21.23 -11.16
CA ASN A 268 -49.32 -22.33 -12.02
C ASN A 268 -49.19 -21.83 -13.46
N VAL A 269 -47.99 -21.88 -14.03
CA VAL A 269 -47.70 -21.35 -15.37
C VAL A 269 -46.73 -22.25 -16.14
N ALA A 270 -46.98 -22.39 -17.43
CA ALA A 270 -46.03 -22.94 -18.39
C ALA A 270 -45.55 -21.83 -19.34
N VAL A 271 -44.26 -21.82 -19.66
CA VAL A 271 -43.67 -20.90 -20.65
C VAL A 271 -43.20 -21.68 -21.87
N ASP A 272 -43.81 -21.39 -23.02
CA ASP A 272 -43.31 -21.80 -24.33
C ASP A 272 -42.30 -20.74 -24.83
N ILE A 273 -41.20 -21.19 -25.43
CA ILE A 273 -40.21 -20.31 -26.07
C ILE A 273 -40.14 -20.65 -27.56
N SER A 274 -40.13 -19.61 -28.40
CA SER A 274 -39.84 -19.75 -29.83
C SER A 274 -39.06 -18.54 -30.35
N ILE A 275 -38.48 -18.66 -31.55
CA ILE A 275 -37.74 -17.60 -32.22
C ILE A 275 -38.31 -17.46 -33.64
N ASP A 276 -38.78 -16.27 -33.99
CA ASP A 276 -39.10 -15.92 -35.38
C ASP A 276 -37.83 -15.41 -36.05
N TYR A 277 -37.34 -16.12 -37.06
CA TYR A 277 -36.23 -15.67 -37.90
C TYR A 277 -36.77 -15.06 -39.20
N PHE A 278 -36.25 -13.89 -39.57
CA PHE A 278 -36.69 -13.10 -40.73
C PHE A 278 -35.65 -13.02 -41.87
N GLY A 279 -34.45 -13.57 -41.66
CA GLY A 279 -33.41 -13.65 -42.70
C GLY A 279 -32.05 -13.08 -42.29
N CYS A 280 -31.07 -13.29 -43.18
CA CYS A 280 -29.70 -12.82 -43.02
C CYS A 280 -29.60 -11.32 -43.37
N THR A 281 -28.98 -10.52 -42.52
CA THR A 281 -28.75 -9.08 -42.76
C THR A 281 -27.52 -8.83 -43.64
N GLU A 282 -26.62 -9.80 -43.78
CA GLU A 282 -25.41 -9.74 -44.62
C GLU A 282 -25.33 -10.94 -45.59
N PRO A 283 -26.17 -10.99 -46.64
CA PRO A 283 -26.23 -12.13 -47.55
C PRO A 283 -24.91 -12.39 -48.30
N ASP A 284 -24.12 -11.34 -48.58
CA ASP A 284 -22.84 -11.42 -49.29
C ASP A 284 -21.64 -11.79 -48.40
N SER A 285 -21.83 -11.88 -47.07
CA SER A 285 -20.76 -12.27 -46.14
C SER A 285 -20.29 -13.71 -46.40
N ARG A 286 -19.06 -14.05 -46.01
CA ARG A 286 -18.59 -15.46 -46.06
C ARG A 286 -19.02 -16.27 -44.83
N PHE A 287 -19.33 -15.61 -43.71
CA PHE A 287 -19.68 -16.25 -42.44
C PHE A 287 -21.18 -16.49 -42.30
N SER A 288 -21.60 -17.55 -41.61
CA SER A 288 -23.03 -17.81 -41.34
C SER A 288 -23.64 -16.77 -40.39
N PRO A 289 -24.97 -16.53 -40.47
CA PRO A 289 -25.72 -15.93 -39.38
C PRO A 289 -25.75 -16.83 -38.14
N PHE A 290 -25.75 -16.22 -36.96
CA PHE A 290 -25.85 -16.90 -35.67
C PHE A 290 -26.88 -16.20 -34.77
N LEU A 291 -27.46 -16.95 -33.85
CA LEU A 291 -28.12 -16.46 -32.64
C LEU A 291 -27.52 -17.19 -31.44
N PHE A 292 -27.49 -16.51 -30.29
CA PHE A 292 -27.00 -17.07 -29.03
C PHE A 292 -28.04 -16.84 -27.94
N ILE A 293 -28.23 -17.82 -27.06
CA ILE A 293 -29.13 -17.70 -25.91
C ILE A 293 -28.62 -18.50 -24.70
N PHE A 294 -28.61 -17.89 -23.51
CA PHE A 294 -28.20 -18.54 -22.26
C PHE A 294 -28.92 -17.99 -21.01
N ASP A 295 -28.74 -18.69 -19.88
CA ASP A 295 -29.39 -18.40 -18.58
C ASP A 295 -30.92 -18.26 -18.68
N VAL A 296 -31.54 -19.17 -19.44
CA VAL A 296 -32.98 -19.17 -19.68
C VAL A 296 -33.70 -19.80 -18.48
N HIS A 297 -34.55 -19.04 -17.79
CA HIS A 297 -35.28 -19.53 -16.62
C HIS A 297 -36.52 -18.69 -16.30
N LEU A 298 -37.36 -19.24 -15.42
CA LEU A 298 -38.39 -18.49 -14.69
C LEU A 298 -37.97 -18.40 -13.22
N HIS A 299 -38.15 -17.25 -12.57
CA HIS A 299 -37.88 -17.09 -11.14
C HIS A 299 -39.00 -16.34 -10.42
N GLU A 300 -39.21 -16.65 -9.14
CA GLU A 300 -39.99 -15.80 -8.24
C GLU A 300 -39.26 -14.47 -7.95
N SER A 301 -40.02 -13.43 -7.66
CA SER A 301 -39.47 -12.15 -7.19
C SER A 301 -38.94 -12.27 -5.74
N GLY A 302 -37.66 -11.90 -5.56
CA GLY A 302 -36.96 -11.87 -4.27
C GLY A 302 -36.88 -10.44 -3.71
N GLN A 303 -36.94 -10.28 -2.38
CA GLN A 303 -37.04 -8.94 -1.78
C GLN A 303 -35.70 -8.17 -1.71
N GLU A 304 -34.55 -8.80 -2.02
CA GLU A 304 -33.25 -8.08 -2.05
C GLU A 304 -32.11 -8.72 -2.90
N PHE A 305 -32.27 -9.90 -3.53
CA PHE A 305 -31.22 -10.56 -4.32
C PHE A 305 -31.74 -11.26 -5.58
N THR A 306 -30.86 -11.42 -6.59
CA THR A 306 -31.12 -12.09 -7.88
C THR A 306 -30.21 -13.32 -8.06
N ASP A 307 -30.73 -14.40 -8.63
CA ASP A 307 -30.13 -15.76 -8.52
C ASP A 307 -28.75 -15.97 -9.19
N TRP A 308 -28.35 -15.10 -10.12
CA TRP A 308 -27.08 -15.24 -10.86
C TRP A 308 -25.82 -15.01 -10.02
N LEU A 309 -25.99 -14.61 -8.76
CA LEU A 309 -24.93 -14.25 -7.80
C LEU A 309 -24.14 -15.43 -7.21
N PHE A 310 -24.72 -16.63 -7.22
CA PHE A 310 -24.20 -17.79 -6.50
C PHE A 310 -24.28 -19.07 -7.34
N GLY A 311 -23.12 -19.66 -7.66
CA GLY A 311 -23.07 -21.01 -8.23
C GLY A 311 -23.45 -22.07 -7.19
N ALA A 312 -24.10 -23.14 -7.63
CA ALA A 312 -24.69 -24.16 -6.76
C ALA A 312 -23.74 -24.72 -5.67
N ASP A 313 -22.45 -24.88 -5.99
CA ASP A 313 -21.41 -25.42 -5.09
C ASP A 313 -21.07 -24.48 -3.89
N THR A 314 -21.56 -23.23 -3.87
CA THR A 314 -21.26 -22.22 -2.80
C THR A 314 -22.31 -22.10 -1.71
N LEU A 315 -23.45 -22.79 -1.84
CA LEU A 315 -24.62 -22.54 -1.00
C LEU A 315 -24.58 -23.22 0.38
N GLU A 316 -23.64 -24.16 0.57
CA GLU A 316 -23.39 -24.82 1.87
C GLU A 316 -22.41 -24.01 2.72
N GLY A 317 -22.69 -23.89 4.02
CA GLY A 317 -21.83 -23.23 5.03
C GLY A 317 -22.45 -21.98 5.65
N GLN A 318 -21.76 -21.39 6.63
CA GLN A 318 -22.20 -20.17 7.31
C GLN A 318 -21.90 -18.94 6.44
N TRP A 319 -22.95 -18.17 6.11
CA TRP A 319 -22.80 -16.87 5.45
C TRP A 319 -22.64 -15.73 6.44
N MET A 320 -21.70 -14.85 6.13
CA MET A 320 -21.34 -13.67 6.88
C MET A 320 -21.32 -12.47 5.93
N ARG A 321 -21.67 -11.27 6.42
CA ARG A 321 -21.57 -10.02 5.64
C ARG A 321 -20.86 -8.90 6.42
N ALA A 322 -20.15 -8.05 5.70
CA ALA A 322 -19.62 -6.79 6.19
C ALA A 322 -20.03 -5.67 5.22
N LYS A 323 -20.23 -4.46 5.75
CA LYS A 323 -20.52 -3.27 4.95
C LYS A 323 -19.28 -2.39 4.86
N ALA A 324 -18.72 -2.26 3.67
CA ALA A 324 -17.62 -1.35 3.38
C ALA A 324 -18.08 0.12 3.41
N ASP A 325 -17.15 1.05 3.60
CA ASP A 325 -17.40 2.46 3.30
C ASP A 325 -17.37 2.67 1.78
N GLY A 326 -18.39 3.31 1.23
CA GLY A 326 -18.47 3.65 -0.19
C GLY A 326 -18.87 2.48 -1.10
N ASN A 327 -19.32 2.81 -2.32
CA ASN A 327 -19.73 1.80 -3.29
C ASN A 327 -18.51 1.24 -4.04
N LEU A 328 -18.29 -0.07 -3.94
CA LEU A 328 -17.18 -0.78 -4.57
C LEU A 328 -17.43 -1.05 -6.06
N GLU A 329 -18.69 -0.93 -6.53
CA GLU A 329 -19.07 -1.00 -7.95
C GLU A 329 -18.45 0.14 -8.79
N GLY A 330 -18.04 1.25 -8.17
CA GLY A 330 -17.50 2.42 -8.88
C GLY A 330 -16.13 2.21 -9.53
N VAL A 331 -15.43 1.12 -9.18
CA VAL A 331 -14.02 0.90 -9.52
C VAL A 331 -13.80 0.30 -10.92
N ASP A 332 -14.77 -0.43 -11.47
CA ASP A 332 -14.76 -0.95 -12.86
C ASP A 332 -15.60 -0.10 -13.83
N SER A 333 -16.15 1.04 -13.38
CA SER A 333 -16.74 1.98 -14.32
C SER A 333 -15.66 2.52 -15.25
N TYR A 334 -15.95 2.57 -16.56
CA TYR A 334 -15.09 3.17 -17.58
C TYR A 334 -15.06 4.71 -17.38
N ALA A 335 -14.43 5.16 -16.30
CA ALA A 335 -14.10 6.56 -16.02
C ALA A 335 -12.95 7.05 -16.93
N TYR A 336 -13.13 6.86 -18.23
CA TYR A 336 -12.46 7.68 -19.22
C TYR A 336 -13.03 9.11 -19.13
N TRP A 337 -12.18 10.11 -19.44
CA TRP A 337 -12.54 11.49 -19.79
C TRP A 337 -12.72 12.58 -18.70
N ASP A 338 -12.16 12.45 -17.49
CA ASP A 338 -11.83 13.66 -16.70
C ASP A 338 -10.55 13.53 -15.87
N GLU A 339 -9.58 14.42 -16.13
CA GLU A 339 -8.34 14.60 -15.36
C GLU A 339 -8.58 14.99 -13.89
N LYS A 340 -9.82 15.34 -13.52
CA LYS A 340 -10.22 15.76 -12.16
C LYS A 340 -11.04 14.72 -11.40
N THR A 341 -11.48 13.63 -12.02
CA THR A 341 -12.18 12.57 -11.29
C THR A 341 -11.15 11.72 -10.56
N TYR A 342 -10.82 12.12 -9.34
CA TYR A 342 -10.06 11.30 -8.41
C TYR A 342 -10.81 10.00 -8.15
N TRP A 343 -10.11 8.87 -8.19
CA TRP A 343 -10.63 7.59 -7.72
C TRP A 343 -10.97 7.78 -6.24
N PRO A 344 -12.20 7.49 -5.79
CA PRO A 344 -12.64 7.81 -4.43
C PRO A 344 -11.71 7.22 -3.38
N GLU A 345 -11.56 7.91 -2.26
CA GLU A 345 -10.68 7.48 -1.16
C GLU A 345 -11.12 6.11 -0.60
N GLU A 346 -12.40 5.81 -0.77
CA GLU A 346 -13.10 4.57 -0.44
C GLU A 346 -12.68 3.35 -1.31
N ALA A 347 -12.20 3.54 -2.55
CA ALA A 347 -11.79 2.45 -3.45
C ALA A 347 -10.44 1.78 -3.07
N ARG A 348 -9.84 2.20 -1.95
CA ARG A 348 -8.50 1.79 -1.53
C ARG A 348 -8.51 0.39 -0.90
N ARG A 349 -7.86 -0.56 -1.59
CA ARG A 349 -7.25 -1.82 -1.04
C ARG A 349 -8.00 -2.40 0.16
N ILE A 350 -8.98 -3.24 -0.13
CA ILE A 350 -9.69 -4.00 0.89
C ILE A 350 -8.86 -5.21 1.25
N PHE A 351 -8.72 -5.50 2.54
CA PHE A 351 -8.11 -6.73 3.02
C PHE A 351 -9.11 -7.52 3.83
N ILE A 352 -8.96 -8.84 3.82
CA ILE A 352 -9.72 -9.75 4.67
C ILE A 352 -8.73 -10.42 5.62
N ARG A 353 -9.04 -10.38 6.91
CA ARG A 353 -8.26 -11.06 7.97
C ARG A 353 -9.10 -12.16 8.59
N SER A 354 -8.50 -13.34 8.71
CA SER A 354 -9.06 -14.52 9.38
C SER A 354 -8.03 -14.99 10.42
N GLY A 355 -8.30 -14.74 11.70
CA GLY A 355 -7.32 -14.96 12.76
C GLY A 355 -6.07 -14.09 12.58
N GLU A 356 -4.90 -14.72 12.42
CA GLU A 356 -3.64 -14.02 12.15
C GLU A 356 -3.42 -13.73 10.65
N GLU A 357 -4.00 -14.53 9.73
CA GLU A 357 -3.76 -14.41 8.29
C GLU A 357 -4.48 -13.19 7.69
N THR A 358 -3.78 -12.37 6.91
CA THR A 358 -4.34 -11.22 6.19
C THR A 358 -3.97 -11.24 4.72
N THR A 359 -4.95 -11.08 3.81
CA THR A 359 -4.71 -10.98 2.36
C THR A 359 -5.55 -9.88 1.71
N VAL A 360 -5.10 -9.37 0.56
CA VAL A 360 -5.78 -8.32 -0.22
C VAL A 360 -6.84 -8.89 -1.17
N LEU A 361 -7.95 -8.18 -1.29
CA LEU A 361 -8.96 -8.38 -2.33
C LEU A 361 -8.43 -7.86 -3.68
N MET A 362 -8.46 -8.70 -4.70
CA MET A 362 -7.93 -8.44 -6.04
C MET A 362 -8.89 -7.62 -6.90
N THR A 363 -9.25 -6.42 -6.44
CA THR A 363 -9.97 -5.44 -7.27
C THR A 363 -9.14 -5.07 -8.51
N LYS A 364 -9.79 -4.64 -9.60
CA LYS A 364 -9.08 -4.45 -10.88
C LYS A 364 -7.80 -3.60 -10.82
N PRO A 365 -7.74 -2.47 -10.07
CA PRO A 365 -6.49 -1.70 -9.94
C PRO A 365 -5.38 -2.43 -9.18
N VAL A 366 -5.74 -3.30 -8.22
CA VAL A 366 -4.82 -4.14 -7.44
C VAL A 366 -4.31 -5.30 -8.29
N GLU A 367 -5.18 -5.93 -9.07
CA GLU A 367 -4.82 -6.96 -10.05
C GLU A 367 -3.77 -6.43 -11.04
N VAL A 368 -4.04 -5.28 -11.67
CA VAL A 368 -3.11 -4.62 -12.61
C VAL A 368 -1.77 -4.28 -11.93
N ALA A 369 -1.79 -3.80 -10.68
CA ALA A 369 -0.56 -3.50 -9.93
C ALA A 369 0.24 -4.76 -9.55
N SER A 370 -0.43 -5.89 -9.29
CA SER A 370 0.23 -7.15 -8.89
C SER A 370 1.14 -7.73 -9.96
N HIS A 371 0.90 -7.39 -11.24
CA HIS A 371 1.77 -7.75 -12.37
C HIS A 371 3.12 -7.00 -12.37
N PHE A 372 3.26 -5.94 -11.56
CA PHE A 372 4.48 -5.16 -11.40
C PHE A 372 5.14 -5.41 -10.03
N PHE A 373 4.76 -6.47 -9.32
CA PHE A 373 5.34 -6.85 -8.04
C PHE A 373 6.18 -8.11 -8.18
N ASP A 374 7.47 -8.02 -7.86
CA ASP A 374 8.41 -9.14 -7.82
C ASP A 374 8.47 -9.67 -6.39
N GLU A 375 7.78 -10.79 -6.16
CA GLU A 375 7.61 -11.36 -4.83
C GLU A 375 8.91 -11.95 -4.26
N ASP A 376 9.80 -12.46 -5.10
CA ASP A 376 11.07 -13.05 -4.65
C ASP A 376 12.09 -11.96 -4.32
N PHE A 377 12.25 -10.96 -5.19
CA PHE A 377 13.02 -9.76 -4.89
C PHE A 377 12.53 -9.08 -3.61
N TYR A 378 11.20 -8.92 -3.47
CA TYR A 378 10.63 -8.27 -2.30
C TYR A 378 10.93 -9.05 -1.02
N LYS A 379 10.87 -10.38 -1.02
CA LYS A 379 11.26 -11.19 0.17
C LYS A 379 12.75 -11.13 0.46
N GLU A 380 13.60 -11.15 -0.57
CA GLU A 380 15.06 -11.07 -0.42
C GLU A 380 15.49 -9.74 0.25
N GLN A 381 14.93 -8.62 -0.21
CA GLN A 381 15.23 -7.30 0.34
C GLN A 381 14.60 -7.05 1.72
N ASN A 382 13.61 -7.86 2.11
CA ASN A 382 12.80 -7.67 3.31
C ASN A 382 12.72 -8.96 4.15
N PRO A 383 13.84 -9.43 4.73
CA PRO A 383 13.88 -10.70 5.47
C PRO A 383 13.08 -10.67 6.78
N ASP A 384 12.62 -9.51 7.24
CA ASP A 384 11.69 -9.34 8.35
C ASP A 384 10.30 -9.94 8.06
N LEU A 385 9.92 -10.09 6.78
CA LEU A 385 8.66 -10.73 6.38
C LEU A 385 8.54 -12.19 6.82
N ASN A 386 9.68 -12.88 7.02
CA ASN A 386 9.71 -14.28 7.49
C ASN A 386 9.11 -14.46 8.91
N LEU A 387 8.84 -13.36 9.61
CA LEU A 387 8.21 -13.34 10.94
C LEU A 387 6.75 -12.86 10.89
N THR A 388 6.17 -12.65 9.71
CA THR A 388 4.82 -12.09 9.53
C THR A 388 3.82 -13.10 8.99
N CYS A 389 2.57 -12.98 9.44
CA CYS A 389 1.40 -13.74 9.00
C CYS A 389 0.71 -13.13 7.74
N VAL A 390 1.44 -12.31 6.98
CA VAL A 390 0.90 -11.54 5.84
C VAL A 390 1.73 -11.87 4.59
N ASP A 391 1.08 -12.09 3.46
CA ASP A 391 1.81 -12.33 2.20
C ASP A 391 2.58 -11.07 1.74
N ALA A 392 3.63 -11.25 0.94
CA ALA A 392 4.55 -10.18 0.59
C ALA A 392 3.88 -9.01 -0.15
N PHE A 393 2.90 -9.29 -1.03
CA PHE A 393 2.19 -8.26 -1.78
C PHE A 393 1.18 -7.52 -0.89
N SER A 394 0.43 -8.25 -0.06
CA SER A 394 -0.45 -7.66 0.95
C SER A 394 0.33 -6.80 1.94
N HIS A 395 1.50 -7.25 2.41
CA HIS A 395 2.40 -6.44 3.23
C HIS A 395 2.87 -5.18 2.49
N TYR A 396 3.32 -5.33 1.24
CA TYR A 396 3.73 -4.18 0.42
C TYR A 396 2.63 -3.14 0.35
N LEU A 397 1.39 -3.54 0.02
CA LEU A 397 0.24 -2.65 -0.12
C LEU A 397 -0.24 -2.04 1.20
N LEU A 398 -0.20 -2.78 2.31
CA LEU A 398 -0.55 -2.28 3.65
C LEU A 398 0.48 -1.26 4.16
N ARG A 399 1.76 -1.59 4.05
CA ARG A 399 2.87 -0.96 4.77
C ARG A 399 4.09 -0.64 3.90
N GLY A 400 4.54 -1.58 3.07
CA GLY A 400 5.83 -1.51 2.38
C GLY A 400 6.07 -0.25 1.54
N TRP A 401 5.08 0.21 0.76
CA TRP A 401 5.22 1.45 -0.02
C TRP A 401 5.32 2.71 0.86
N LYS A 402 4.65 2.74 2.03
CA LYS A 402 4.77 3.84 3.02
C LYS A 402 6.14 3.85 3.69
N GLU A 403 6.74 2.66 3.79
CA GLU A 403 8.12 2.45 4.20
C GLU A 403 9.11 2.69 3.05
N PHE A 404 8.62 3.03 1.85
CA PHE A 404 9.36 3.19 0.59
C PHE A 404 10.22 1.97 0.21
N ARG A 405 9.79 0.76 0.58
CA ARG A 405 10.35 -0.50 0.08
C ARG A 405 9.98 -0.62 -1.40
N ASN A 406 10.90 -1.07 -2.25
CA ASN A 406 10.66 -1.16 -3.69
C ASN A 406 9.97 -2.51 -4.03
N PRO A 407 8.91 -2.52 -4.86
CA PRO A 407 8.17 -3.73 -5.22
C PRO A 407 8.86 -4.61 -6.26
N ASN A 408 9.85 -4.08 -6.98
CA ASN A 408 10.69 -4.79 -7.94
C ASN A 408 12.01 -4.00 -8.15
N PRO A 409 13.03 -4.55 -8.85
CA PRO A 409 14.32 -3.86 -9.06
C PRO A 409 14.24 -2.56 -9.89
N GLU A 410 13.25 -2.43 -10.76
CA GLU A 410 13.10 -1.31 -11.71
C GLU A 410 12.25 -0.16 -11.14
N PHE A 411 11.35 -0.43 -10.18
CA PHE A 411 10.43 0.55 -9.63
C PHE A 411 10.91 1.08 -8.27
N SER A 412 11.36 2.33 -8.25
CA SER A 412 11.72 3.01 -6.99
C SER A 412 10.55 3.85 -6.48
N VAL A 413 9.87 3.35 -5.44
CA VAL A 413 8.72 4.01 -4.80
C VAL A 413 9.03 5.46 -4.44
N ARG A 414 10.20 5.69 -3.87
CA ARG A 414 10.68 7.01 -3.45
C ARG A 414 10.89 7.95 -4.62
N GLU A 415 11.61 7.48 -5.64
CA GLU A 415 11.93 8.25 -6.85
C GLU A 415 10.67 8.55 -7.68
N TYR A 416 9.65 7.69 -7.60
CA TYR A 416 8.34 7.91 -8.19
C TYR A 416 7.55 9.01 -7.47
N LEU A 417 7.40 8.90 -6.14
CA LEU A 417 6.71 9.92 -5.34
C LEU A 417 7.40 11.30 -5.42
N LEU A 418 8.73 11.36 -5.36
CA LEU A 418 9.50 12.61 -5.53
C LEU A 418 9.28 13.28 -6.90
N ARG A 419 9.09 12.51 -7.97
CA ARG A 419 8.79 13.04 -9.31
C ARG A 419 7.31 13.36 -9.52
N HIS A 420 6.45 12.85 -8.64
CA HIS A 420 5.00 12.97 -8.73
C HIS A 420 4.40 13.45 -7.40
N PRO A 421 4.64 14.72 -7.00
CA PRO A 421 4.10 15.28 -5.77
C PRO A 421 2.57 15.33 -5.73
N ASP A 422 1.91 15.20 -6.88
CA ASP A 422 0.46 14.97 -7.02
C ASP A 422 0.04 13.63 -6.38
N VAL A 423 0.82 12.57 -6.63
CA VAL A 423 0.59 11.22 -6.08
C VAL A 423 0.91 11.19 -4.58
N GLU A 424 2.00 11.85 -4.17
CA GLU A 424 2.39 11.98 -2.76
C GLU A 424 1.35 12.77 -1.96
N SER A 425 0.91 13.94 -2.45
CA SER A 425 -0.08 14.79 -1.79
C SER A 425 -1.46 14.13 -1.68
N ALA A 426 -1.80 13.25 -2.63
CA ALA A 426 -3.04 12.47 -2.62
C ALA A 426 -2.98 11.23 -1.70
N GLY A 427 -1.80 10.86 -1.17
CA GLY A 427 -1.60 9.62 -0.41
C GLY A 427 -1.85 8.35 -1.23
N THR A 428 -1.74 8.45 -2.56
CA THR A 428 -2.04 7.36 -3.49
C THR A 428 -0.89 6.35 -3.49
N GLU A 429 -1.21 5.05 -3.54
CA GLU A 429 -0.18 4.01 -3.60
C GLU A 429 0.57 4.09 -4.95
N PRO A 430 1.91 4.23 -4.93
CA PRO A 430 2.69 4.57 -6.12
C PRO A 430 2.72 3.45 -7.18
N LEU A 431 2.71 2.17 -6.81
CA LEU A 431 2.70 1.07 -7.78
C LEU A 431 1.36 0.96 -8.50
N ILE A 432 0.25 1.01 -7.76
CA ILE A 432 -1.12 1.09 -8.29
C ILE A 432 -1.26 2.32 -9.19
N HIS A 433 -0.77 3.50 -8.76
CA HIS A 433 -0.79 4.69 -9.60
C HIS A 433 0.03 4.51 -10.88
N TYR A 434 1.24 3.97 -10.79
CA TYR A 434 2.08 3.70 -11.96
C TYR A 434 1.43 2.72 -12.94
N ALA A 435 0.99 1.56 -12.45
CA ALA A 435 0.46 0.48 -13.28
C ALA A 435 -0.82 0.88 -14.01
N ASN A 436 -1.70 1.65 -13.36
CA ASN A 436 -3.01 2.03 -13.92
C ASN A 436 -2.99 3.37 -14.69
N ILE A 437 -2.19 4.34 -14.25
CA ILE A 437 -2.19 5.73 -14.78
C ILE A 437 -0.81 6.11 -15.33
N GLY A 438 0.23 6.00 -14.50
CA GLY A 438 1.56 6.56 -14.78
C GLY A 438 2.23 6.01 -16.04
N ARG A 439 2.13 4.70 -16.28
CA ARG A 439 2.68 4.03 -17.47
C ARG A 439 2.11 4.61 -18.77
N ARG A 440 0.80 4.90 -18.80
CA ARG A 440 0.12 5.51 -19.97
C ARG A 440 0.52 6.98 -20.18
N GLN A 441 0.85 7.68 -19.11
CA GLN A 441 1.35 9.07 -19.13
C GLN A 441 2.87 9.17 -19.36
N SER A 442 3.56 8.08 -19.71
CA SER A 442 5.02 8.02 -19.82
C SER A 442 5.77 8.51 -18.56
N ARG A 443 5.16 8.36 -17.38
CA ARG A 443 5.83 8.62 -16.09
C ARG A 443 6.95 7.58 -15.91
N SER A 444 8.13 8.06 -15.55
CA SER A 444 9.34 7.22 -15.45
C SER A 444 9.29 6.31 -14.22
N LEU A 445 9.79 5.08 -14.36
CA LEU A 445 9.91 4.06 -13.30
C LEU A 445 10.76 4.51 -12.08
N GLY A 446 11.55 5.58 -12.22
CA GLY A 446 12.37 6.13 -11.14
C GLY A 446 13.78 5.55 -11.04
N THR A 447 14.24 4.79 -12.04
CA THR A 447 15.62 4.35 -12.22
C THR A 447 16.57 5.54 -12.40
N PHE A 448 17.24 5.94 -11.31
CA PHE A 448 18.14 7.11 -11.27
C PHE A 448 19.19 7.13 -12.40
N ASN A 449 19.73 5.95 -12.75
CA ASN A 449 20.80 5.79 -13.74
C ASN A 449 20.38 6.09 -15.18
N GLU A 450 19.13 5.84 -15.58
CA GLU A 450 18.72 5.98 -16.98
C GLU A 450 18.54 7.46 -17.37
N LYS A 451 18.00 8.26 -16.45
CA LYS A 451 17.74 9.68 -16.72
C LYS A 451 18.96 10.59 -16.58
N ILE A 452 19.95 10.25 -15.75
CA ILE A 452 21.27 10.93 -15.80
C ILE A 452 21.87 10.76 -17.19
N ASN A 453 21.94 9.52 -17.69
CA ASN A 453 22.45 9.23 -19.02
C ASN A 453 21.63 9.94 -20.11
N GLU A 454 20.31 9.96 -20.01
CA GLU A 454 19.46 10.59 -21.04
C GLU A 454 19.56 12.13 -21.03
N ILE A 455 19.48 12.78 -19.87
CA ILE A 455 19.59 14.24 -19.73
C ILE A 455 20.98 14.70 -20.17
N TRP A 456 22.03 13.96 -19.79
CA TRP A 456 23.39 14.32 -20.13
C TRP A 456 23.68 14.16 -21.64
N ASN A 457 23.28 13.04 -22.24
CA ASN A 457 23.42 12.83 -23.69
C ASN A 457 22.59 13.82 -24.53
N ARG A 458 21.37 14.18 -24.09
CA ARG A 458 20.55 15.24 -24.74
C ARG A 458 21.19 16.63 -24.65
N SER A 459 22.11 16.87 -23.71
CA SER A 459 22.81 18.15 -23.57
C SER A 459 23.99 18.33 -24.55
N GLY A 460 24.33 17.32 -25.34
CA GLY A 460 25.46 17.34 -26.29
C GLY A 460 26.84 17.37 -25.64
N LYS A 461 26.94 17.09 -24.34
CA LYS A 461 28.18 17.04 -23.57
C LYS A 461 28.50 15.60 -23.20
N ALA A 462 29.77 15.21 -23.20
CA ALA A 462 30.20 13.97 -22.56
C ALA A 462 29.99 14.06 -21.04
N MET A 463 29.68 12.93 -20.39
CA MET A 463 29.64 12.82 -18.92
C MET A 463 30.94 13.42 -18.36
N PRO A 464 30.93 14.25 -17.30
CA PRO A 464 32.17 14.77 -16.75
C PRO A 464 32.96 13.60 -16.19
N GLU A 465 34.23 13.48 -16.59
CA GLU A 465 35.19 12.68 -15.83
C GLU A 465 35.39 13.40 -14.48
N GLY A 466 34.62 12.96 -13.49
CA GLY A 466 34.61 13.47 -12.14
C GLY A 466 34.43 12.31 -11.18
N ASP A 467 35.06 12.43 -10.03
CA ASP A 467 34.93 11.49 -8.91
C ASP A 467 33.45 11.24 -8.56
N GLU A 468 33.10 10.01 -8.17
CA GLU A 468 31.70 9.57 -7.95
C GLU A 468 30.97 10.49 -6.96
N SER A 469 31.73 11.07 -6.02
CA SER A 469 31.32 12.12 -5.10
C SER A 469 30.56 13.25 -5.81
N VAL A 470 31.09 13.84 -6.88
CA VAL A 470 30.49 15.01 -7.58
C VAL A 470 29.16 14.66 -8.26
N ILE A 471 29.01 13.42 -8.73
CA ILE A 471 27.76 12.93 -9.32
C ILE A 471 26.72 12.73 -8.21
N PHE A 472 27.12 12.11 -7.10
CA PHE A 472 26.26 11.91 -5.93
C PHE A 472 25.82 13.23 -5.25
N GLU A 473 26.69 14.24 -5.21
CA GLU A 473 26.33 15.58 -4.73
C GLU A 473 25.24 16.23 -5.58
N ARG A 474 25.36 16.17 -6.92
CA ARG A 474 24.33 16.68 -7.84
C ARG A 474 23.05 15.87 -7.79
N ALA A 475 23.14 14.56 -7.55
CA ALA A 475 21.99 13.70 -7.28
C ALA A 475 21.21 14.20 -6.06
N GLN A 476 21.90 14.40 -4.93
CA GLN A 476 21.35 14.96 -3.70
C GLN A 476 20.72 16.34 -3.91
N ASP A 477 21.32 17.21 -4.73
CA ASP A 477 20.76 18.54 -5.03
C ASP A 477 19.41 18.46 -5.78
N MET A 478 19.21 17.42 -6.60
CA MET A 478 17.91 17.15 -7.25
C MET A 478 16.85 16.57 -6.29
N MET A 479 17.23 16.17 -5.07
CA MET A 479 16.30 15.68 -4.04
C MET A 479 15.74 16.78 -3.14
N VAL A 480 16.16 18.03 -3.33
CA VAL A 480 15.63 19.17 -2.57
C VAL A 480 14.15 19.36 -2.93
N PRO A 481 13.22 19.45 -1.95
CA PRO A 481 11.79 19.55 -2.28
C PRO A 481 11.47 20.91 -2.91
N MET A 482 11.21 20.92 -4.21
CA MET A 482 10.97 22.13 -5.00
C MET A 482 9.76 22.96 -4.53
N SER A 483 8.83 22.35 -3.79
CA SER A 483 7.70 23.02 -3.16
C SER A 483 8.09 24.07 -2.10
N ILE A 484 9.29 23.98 -1.52
CA ILE A 484 9.79 24.85 -0.44
C ILE A 484 11.10 25.58 -0.78
N ILE A 485 11.56 25.51 -2.04
CA ILE A 485 12.82 26.13 -2.47
C ILE A 485 12.83 27.67 -2.29
N ASN A 486 11.64 28.29 -2.39
CA ASN A 486 11.43 29.72 -2.22
C ASN A 486 10.90 30.10 -0.81
N SER A 487 11.01 29.21 0.17
CA SER A 487 10.50 29.45 1.52
C SER A 487 11.32 30.49 2.27
N ARG A 488 10.64 31.49 2.85
CA ARG A 488 11.27 32.55 3.66
C ARG A 488 11.64 32.12 5.07
N LYS A 489 11.01 31.06 5.58
CA LYS A 489 11.20 30.53 6.93
C LYS A 489 11.54 29.04 6.86
N ILE A 490 12.75 28.67 7.27
CA ILE A 490 13.19 27.26 7.29
C ILE A 490 13.70 26.88 8.68
N ALA A 491 13.36 25.68 9.13
CA ALA A 491 13.91 25.07 10.32
C ALA A 491 14.64 23.77 9.94
N VAL A 492 15.86 23.61 10.44
CA VAL A 492 16.75 22.50 10.11
C VAL A 492 17.00 21.67 11.38
N PHE A 493 16.61 20.40 11.35
CA PHE A 493 17.01 19.42 12.35
C PHE A 493 18.30 18.73 11.90
N VAL A 494 19.39 18.97 12.63
CA VAL A 494 20.72 18.47 12.26
C VAL A 494 20.95 17.09 12.88
N VAL A 495 21.14 16.09 12.03
CA VAL A 495 21.32 14.68 12.42
C VAL A 495 22.78 14.23 12.15
N PRO A 496 23.25 13.09 12.71
CA PRO A 496 24.56 12.57 12.36
C PRO A 496 24.66 12.25 10.86
N GLU A 497 25.88 12.21 10.35
CA GLU A 497 26.25 11.85 8.98
C GLU A 497 26.27 10.34 8.70
N HIS A 498 26.03 9.53 9.73
CA HIS A 498 26.03 8.06 9.66
C HIS A 498 24.63 7.50 9.93
N ASN A 499 24.31 6.38 9.28
CA ASN A 499 23.00 5.73 9.34
C ASN A 499 22.98 4.65 10.45
N SER A 500 22.53 5.02 11.66
CA SER A 500 22.47 4.14 12.83
C SER A 500 21.22 4.42 13.68
N MET A 501 20.93 3.55 14.65
CA MET A 501 19.87 3.76 15.65
C MET A 501 20.43 4.30 16.96
N SER A 502 19.81 5.35 17.49
CA SER A 502 19.87 5.72 18.91
C SER A 502 18.61 6.48 19.31
N GLY A 503 18.30 6.56 20.61
CA GLY A 503 17.14 7.31 21.09
C GLY A 503 17.17 8.79 20.68
N GLY A 504 18.36 9.41 20.69
CA GLY A 504 18.57 10.79 20.24
C GLY A 504 18.44 10.97 18.72
N ILE A 505 18.88 9.99 17.90
CA ILE A 505 18.67 10.06 16.44
C ILE A 505 17.17 9.95 16.13
N TYR A 506 16.49 8.97 16.73
CA TYR A 506 15.05 8.79 16.56
C TYR A 506 14.25 10.03 16.98
N SER A 507 14.60 10.67 18.11
CA SER A 507 13.86 11.84 18.60
C SER A 507 13.92 13.02 17.63
N PHE A 508 15.05 13.26 16.96
CA PHE A 508 15.18 14.32 15.95
C PHE A 508 14.27 14.09 14.74
N PHE A 509 14.22 12.87 14.20
CA PHE A 509 13.36 12.52 13.07
C PHE A 509 11.87 12.62 13.45
N SER A 510 11.50 12.13 14.64
CA SER A 510 10.13 12.22 15.15
C SER A 510 9.70 13.68 15.35
N ILE A 511 10.55 14.53 15.93
CA ILE A 511 10.28 15.96 16.11
C ILE A 511 10.14 16.68 14.76
N ALA A 512 11.02 16.36 13.79
CA ALA A 512 10.98 16.99 12.47
C ALA A 512 9.70 16.67 11.68
N ASP A 513 9.25 15.41 11.69
CA ASP A 513 7.98 15.00 11.05
C ASP A 513 6.77 15.70 11.68
N HIS A 514 6.66 15.65 13.01
CA HIS A 514 5.60 16.33 13.74
C HIS A 514 5.61 17.85 13.50
N ALA A 515 6.79 18.48 13.52
CA ALA A 515 6.94 19.90 13.20
C ALA A 515 6.47 20.20 11.77
N ARG A 516 6.83 19.39 10.77
CA ARG A 516 6.40 19.58 9.38
C ARG A 516 4.88 19.50 9.23
N ARG A 517 4.24 18.48 9.82
CA ARG A 517 2.77 18.34 9.86
C ARG A 517 2.10 19.56 10.51
N MET A 518 2.76 20.16 11.50
CA MET A 518 2.31 21.36 12.23
C MET A 518 2.71 22.70 11.60
N ARG A 519 3.23 22.75 10.36
CA ARG A 519 3.64 23.99 9.67
C ARG A 519 2.64 25.15 9.80
N ARG A 520 1.32 24.86 9.77
CA ARG A 520 0.26 25.88 9.92
C ARG A 520 0.27 26.62 11.27
N LEU A 521 0.91 26.07 12.31
CA LEU A 521 0.96 26.62 13.66
C LEU A 521 2.19 27.49 13.95
N HIS A 522 3.31 27.28 13.25
CA HIS A 522 4.58 27.99 13.48
C HIS A 522 5.16 28.67 12.23
N GLY A 523 4.77 28.26 11.03
CA GLY A 523 5.08 28.94 9.76
C GLY A 523 6.43 28.60 9.14
N TYR A 524 7.18 27.64 9.68
CA TYR A 524 8.45 27.18 9.10
C TYR A 524 8.27 25.95 8.22
N ASP A 525 8.99 25.92 7.10
CA ASP A 525 9.26 24.68 6.37
C ASP A 525 10.39 23.89 7.04
N VAL A 526 10.23 22.57 7.15
CA VAL A 526 11.07 21.73 8.02
C VAL A 526 11.92 20.74 7.21
N LEU A 527 13.23 20.81 7.40
CA LEU A 527 14.25 19.98 6.75
C LEU A 527 15.03 19.17 7.78
N VAL A 528 15.42 17.95 7.40
CA VAL A 528 16.40 17.14 8.15
C VAL A 528 17.70 17.13 7.36
N MET A 529 18.81 17.46 8.02
CA MET A 529 20.12 17.60 7.36
C MET A 529 21.23 16.92 8.15
N THR A 530 22.12 16.21 7.46
CA THR A 530 23.34 15.69 8.11
C THR A 530 24.23 16.84 8.56
N ARG A 531 24.87 16.70 9.73
CA ARG A 531 25.83 17.70 10.22
C ARG A 531 26.95 17.91 9.22
N ALA A 532 27.43 19.14 9.12
CA ALA A 532 28.65 19.42 8.37
C ALA A 532 29.81 18.58 8.94
N ASN A 533 30.55 17.95 8.03
CA ASN A 533 31.63 17.02 8.34
C ASN A 533 32.70 17.10 7.25
N PRO A 534 33.98 16.88 7.58
CA PRO A 534 35.10 17.15 6.67
C PRO A 534 35.25 16.13 5.54
N ARG A 535 34.37 15.11 5.48
CA ARG A 535 34.38 14.03 4.49
C ARG A 535 33.21 14.08 3.52
N GLY A 536 32.33 15.09 3.62
CA GLY A 536 31.12 15.20 2.78
C GLY A 536 30.11 14.06 2.97
N LEU A 537 30.23 13.28 4.05
CA LEU A 537 29.39 12.12 4.30
C LEU A 537 27.93 12.56 4.49
N THR A 538 27.03 11.81 3.87
CA THR A 538 25.59 11.92 4.07
C THR A 538 24.94 10.59 3.72
N TYR A 539 23.68 10.44 4.11
CA TYR A 539 22.81 9.36 3.65
C TYR A 539 21.47 9.97 3.29
N VAL A 540 20.76 9.33 2.37
CA VAL A 540 19.53 9.90 1.80
C VAL A 540 18.32 9.71 2.72
N ARG A 541 18.31 8.67 3.55
CA ARG A 541 17.28 8.35 4.54
C ARG A 541 17.88 7.43 5.61
N CYS A 542 17.51 7.62 6.87
CA CYS A 542 17.91 6.68 7.91
C CYS A 542 17.10 5.38 7.73
N THR A 543 17.78 4.24 7.61
CA THR A 543 17.16 2.91 7.46
C THR A 543 17.10 2.15 8.78
N ALA A 544 17.57 2.75 9.87
CA ALA A 544 17.62 2.12 11.17
C ALA A 544 16.24 2.08 11.87
N PHE A 545 15.24 2.84 11.40
CA PHE A 545 13.87 2.87 11.92
C PHE A 545 12.89 3.45 10.88
N ARG A 546 11.59 3.16 11.01
CA ARG A 546 10.52 3.77 10.20
C ARG A 546 10.50 5.30 10.30
N ASN A 547 10.69 5.97 9.17
CA ASN A 547 10.53 7.43 9.02
C ASN A 547 10.27 7.76 7.53
N SER A 548 9.64 8.90 7.23
CA SER A 548 9.47 9.40 5.85
C SER A 548 10.45 10.53 5.50
N GLU A 549 11.54 10.66 6.26
CA GLU A 549 12.45 11.80 6.14
C GLU A 549 13.41 11.63 4.96
N THR A 550 13.49 12.68 4.13
CA THR A 550 14.60 12.87 3.20
C THR A 550 15.67 13.68 3.90
N VAL A 551 16.83 13.04 4.10
CA VAL A 551 17.98 13.67 4.73
C VAL A 551 18.87 14.28 3.63
N LEU A 552 19.14 15.57 3.77
CA LEU A 552 19.97 16.35 2.85
C LEU A 552 21.33 16.66 3.48
N ARG A 553 22.30 17.12 2.68
CA ARG A 553 23.55 17.70 3.20
C ARG A 553 23.28 19.11 3.72
N LEU A 554 23.88 19.52 4.84
CA LEU A 554 23.74 20.89 5.35
C LEU A 554 24.19 21.96 4.33
N GLU A 555 25.15 21.64 3.46
CA GLU A 555 25.65 22.51 2.40
C GLU A 555 24.54 22.93 1.40
N GLN A 556 23.52 22.07 1.21
CA GLN A 556 22.39 22.33 0.32
C GLN A 556 21.47 23.43 0.81
N LEU A 557 21.61 23.88 2.06
CA LEU A 557 20.89 25.05 2.58
C LEU A 557 21.13 26.31 1.74
N ARG A 558 22.27 26.39 1.05
CA ARG A 558 22.63 27.46 0.09
C ARG A 558 21.70 27.56 -1.13
N LEU A 559 20.93 26.51 -1.44
CA LEU A 559 19.99 26.48 -2.56
C LEU A 559 18.71 27.29 -2.27
N PHE A 560 18.40 27.55 -1.00
CA PHE A 560 17.20 28.26 -0.54
C PHE A 560 17.44 29.78 -0.45
N ALA A 561 17.65 30.42 -1.61
CA ALA A 561 18.08 31.82 -1.69
C ALA A 561 17.17 32.82 -0.93
N GLU A 562 15.86 32.57 -0.91
CA GLU A 562 14.82 33.45 -0.36
C GLU A 562 14.63 33.37 1.17
N VAL A 563 15.36 32.50 1.88
CA VAL A 563 15.24 32.38 3.34
C VAL A 563 15.66 33.69 4.02
N SER A 564 14.76 34.31 4.77
CA SER A 564 15.07 35.44 5.66
C SER A 564 15.27 34.99 7.11
N GLU A 565 14.53 33.98 7.54
CA GLU A 565 14.53 33.48 8.92
C GLU A 565 14.83 31.97 8.97
N LEU A 566 15.83 31.60 9.76
CA LEU A 566 16.38 30.25 9.84
C LEU A 566 16.47 29.79 11.29
N GLN A 567 15.94 28.60 11.59
CA GLN A 567 16.21 27.88 12.83
C GLN A 567 17.13 26.69 12.55
N ILE A 568 18.12 26.44 13.41
CA ILE A 568 18.98 25.27 13.34
C ILE A 568 18.97 24.58 14.71
N HIS A 569 18.43 23.36 14.75
CA HIS A 569 18.40 22.51 15.93
C HIS A 569 19.56 21.52 15.84
N ILE A 570 20.58 21.69 16.69
CA ILE A 570 21.81 20.88 16.68
C ILE A 570 21.89 19.99 17.94
N PRO A 571 22.43 18.77 17.85
CA PRO A 571 22.67 17.94 19.03
C PRO A 571 23.84 18.49 19.84
N GLU A 572 23.82 18.26 21.16
CA GLU A 572 24.80 18.80 22.10
C GLU A 572 26.24 18.44 21.76
N TYR A 573 26.49 17.20 21.31
CA TYR A 573 27.82 16.72 20.94
C TYR A 573 28.40 17.45 19.71
N ALA A 574 27.57 18.04 18.86
CA ALA A 574 28.03 18.74 17.66
C ALA A 574 28.47 20.18 17.94
N THR A 575 28.05 20.77 19.06
CA THR A 575 28.18 22.20 19.37
C THR A 575 29.59 22.78 19.20
N VAL A 576 30.62 22.04 19.61
CA VAL A 576 32.04 22.48 19.59
C VAL A 576 32.60 22.59 18.17
N ASP A 577 32.24 21.63 17.31
CA ASP A 577 32.83 21.48 15.98
C ASP A 577 31.88 21.83 14.83
N PHE A 578 30.60 22.15 15.13
CA PHE A 578 29.59 22.48 14.13
C PHE A 578 30.07 23.60 13.20
N VAL A 579 30.48 24.74 13.78
CA VAL A 579 30.95 25.91 13.02
C VAL A 579 32.27 25.63 12.29
N ARG A 580 33.15 24.81 12.88
CA ARG A 580 34.47 24.47 12.31
C ARG A 580 34.36 23.62 11.05
N HIS A 581 33.29 22.86 10.90
CA HIS A 581 33.05 22.02 9.72
C HIS A 581 32.19 22.70 8.64
N LEU A 582 31.63 23.89 8.88
CA LEU A 582 30.90 24.64 7.85
C LEU A 582 31.85 25.10 6.74
N SER A 583 31.40 25.06 5.49
CA SER A 583 32.13 25.69 4.39
C SER A 583 32.16 27.22 4.55
N PRO A 584 33.19 27.92 4.05
CA PRO A 584 33.23 29.38 4.06
C PRO A 584 32.01 30.01 3.38
N GLU A 585 31.45 29.33 2.37
CA GLU A 585 30.28 29.74 1.60
C GLU A 585 28.99 29.58 2.41
N LEU A 586 28.84 28.49 3.16
CA LEU A 586 27.73 28.29 4.09
C LEU A 586 27.78 29.28 5.26
N VAL A 587 28.98 29.58 5.80
CA VAL A 587 29.14 30.65 6.82
C VAL A 587 28.71 32.01 6.25
N LYS A 588 29.15 32.37 5.03
CA LYS A 588 28.71 33.60 4.34
C LYS A 588 27.20 33.61 4.09
N TYR A 589 26.58 32.46 3.81
CA TYR A 589 25.14 32.34 3.62
C TYR A 589 24.38 32.60 4.93
N LEU A 590 24.78 31.96 6.03
CA LEU A 590 24.16 32.13 7.36
C LEU A 590 24.24 33.59 7.83
N LEU A 591 25.41 34.23 7.71
CA LEU A 591 25.63 35.63 8.08
C LEU A 591 24.85 36.66 7.22
N ARG A 592 24.17 36.22 6.16
CA ARG A 592 23.34 37.05 5.26
C ARG A 592 21.84 36.82 5.43
N ARG A 593 21.41 36.13 6.49
CA ARG A 593 19.98 35.97 6.83
C ARG A 593 19.59 37.02 7.87
N ASP A 594 18.35 37.46 7.85
CA ASP A 594 17.86 38.50 8.77
C ASP A 594 17.79 37.98 10.22
N SER A 595 17.52 36.68 10.36
CA SER A 595 17.47 35.98 11.64
C SER A 595 17.96 34.54 11.50
N VAL A 596 18.98 34.17 12.28
CA VAL A 596 19.44 32.80 12.52
C VAL A 596 19.32 32.50 14.00
N HIS A 597 18.50 31.52 14.35
CA HIS A 597 18.37 30.98 15.71
C HIS A 597 19.03 29.60 15.79
N ILE A 598 19.82 29.37 16.85
CA ILE A 598 20.39 28.04 17.13
C ILE A 598 19.84 27.50 18.45
N ASN A 599 19.15 26.37 18.37
CA ASN A 599 18.72 25.62 19.54
C ASN A 599 19.62 24.40 19.74
N ILE A 600 20.24 24.28 20.91
CA ILE A 600 20.98 23.08 21.29
C ILE A 600 19.99 22.06 21.88
N MET A 601 19.78 20.97 21.17
CA MET A 601 18.92 19.85 21.54
C MET A 601 19.69 18.92 22.49
N ASN A 602 19.77 19.29 23.77
CA ASN A 602 20.51 18.56 24.81
C ASN A 602 19.80 17.24 25.16
N GLN A 603 20.21 16.16 24.50
CA GLN A 603 19.66 14.82 24.72
C GLN A 603 20.36 14.07 25.87
N ASN A 604 21.69 14.19 25.98
CA ASN A 604 22.49 13.63 27.07
C ASN A 604 23.34 14.71 27.74
N ILE A 605 23.05 15.02 29.01
CA ILE A 605 23.74 16.07 29.78
C ILE A 605 25.26 15.84 29.89
N ARG A 606 25.73 14.59 29.82
CA ARG A 606 27.17 14.24 29.89
C ARG A 606 27.93 14.59 28.61
N MET A 607 27.22 14.85 27.50
CA MET A 607 27.79 15.27 26.22
C MET A 607 27.69 16.79 25.99
N MET A 608 26.97 17.51 26.85
CA MET A 608 26.79 18.96 26.76
C MET A 608 28.04 19.71 27.27
N PRO A 609 28.74 20.49 26.43
CA PRO A 609 29.93 21.22 26.85
C PRO A 609 29.60 22.49 27.63
N GLU A 610 30.60 23.05 28.32
CA GLU A 610 30.43 24.28 29.10
C GLU A 610 30.19 25.53 28.23
N SER A 611 29.57 26.54 28.83
CA SER A 611 28.98 27.70 28.15
C SER A 611 29.95 28.50 27.27
N GLU A 612 31.23 28.50 27.62
CA GLU A 612 32.32 29.19 26.94
C GLU A 612 32.57 28.62 25.53
N MET A 613 32.26 27.34 25.32
CA MET A 613 32.46 26.63 24.06
C MET A 613 31.42 27.05 23.00
N PHE A 614 30.31 27.66 23.39
CA PHE A 614 29.28 28.16 22.45
C PHE A 614 29.68 29.45 21.72
N ARG A 615 30.89 29.99 21.95
CA ARG A 615 31.36 31.26 21.36
C ARG A 615 31.22 31.31 19.84
N ASP A 616 31.56 30.22 19.14
CA ASP A 616 31.51 30.20 17.68
C ASP A 616 30.07 30.08 17.15
N LEU A 617 29.18 29.38 17.86
CA LEU A 617 27.74 29.37 17.56
C LEU A 617 27.16 30.79 17.69
N ARG A 618 27.48 31.49 18.80
CA ARG A 618 27.06 32.88 19.03
C ARG A 618 27.57 33.87 17.97
N ARG A 619 28.60 33.55 17.19
CA ARG A 619 29.10 34.37 16.08
C ARG A 619 28.30 34.23 14.78
N ILE A 620 27.56 33.13 14.61
CA ILE A 620 26.76 32.84 13.40
C ILE A 620 25.25 32.90 13.62
N SER A 621 24.80 33.21 14.85
CA SER A 621 23.39 33.26 15.24
C SER A 621 23.01 34.58 15.89
N ASN A 622 21.83 35.11 15.56
CA ASN A 622 21.25 36.28 16.23
C ASN A 622 20.69 35.93 17.63
N SER A 623 20.32 34.67 17.85
CA SER A 623 19.80 34.19 19.14
C SER A 623 20.08 32.69 19.35
N MET A 624 20.11 32.28 20.62
CA MET A 624 20.33 30.88 21.00
C MET A 624 19.42 30.45 22.17
N GLY A 625 19.14 29.16 22.25
CA GLY A 625 18.53 28.50 23.40
C GLY A 625 18.86 27.01 23.45
N GLN A 626 18.22 26.28 24.37
CA GLN A 626 18.34 24.83 24.46
C GLN A 626 17.00 24.14 24.73
N SER A 627 16.86 22.92 24.24
CA SER A 627 15.78 22.00 24.58
C SER A 627 16.35 20.76 25.26
N VAL A 628 15.79 20.38 26.42
CA VAL A 628 16.27 19.24 27.22
C VAL A 628 15.30 18.07 27.18
N SER A 629 15.82 16.85 27.02
CA SER A 629 15.04 15.60 26.90
C SER A 629 14.42 15.11 28.22
N HIS A 630 15.13 15.26 29.34
CA HIS A 630 14.72 14.77 30.66
C HIS A 630 14.30 15.90 31.60
N ARG A 631 13.25 15.65 32.40
CA ARG A 631 12.80 16.58 33.46
C ARG A 631 13.87 16.85 34.52
N ALA A 632 14.77 15.90 34.76
CA ALA A 632 15.92 16.08 35.65
C ALA A 632 16.85 17.22 35.19
N PHE A 633 16.91 17.50 33.88
CA PHE A 633 17.75 18.56 33.30
C PHE A 633 17.00 19.89 33.12
N PHE A 634 15.69 19.91 33.38
CA PHE A 634 14.84 21.09 33.21
C PHE A 634 14.80 21.91 34.52
N THR A 635 15.94 22.51 34.87
CA THR A 635 16.12 23.28 36.10
C THR A 635 16.65 24.69 35.82
N GLN A 636 16.36 25.63 36.72
CA GLN A 636 16.88 27.00 36.63
C GLN A 636 18.41 27.01 36.73
N GLU A 637 19.00 26.12 37.53
CA GLU A 637 20.46 25.97 37.68
C GLU A 637 21.14 25.63 36.36
N LEU A 638 20.56 24.75 35.53
CA LEU A 638 21.12 24.39 34.22
C LEU A 638 20.87 25.46 33.15
N ALA A 639 19.74 26.17 33.21
CA ALA A 639 19.52 27.36 32.38
C ALA A 639 20.56 28.46 32.69
N ASP A 640 20.86 28.68 33.98
CA ASP A 640 21.87 29.63 34.45
C ASP A 640 23.30 29.18 34.09
N ARG A 641 23.66 27.91 34.32
CA ARG A 641 24.99 27.33 34.01
C ARG A 641 25.37 27.47 32.54
N TYR A 642 24.48 27.09 31.63
CA TYR A 642 24.74 27.16 30.19
C TYR A 642 24.48 28.56 29.61
N ASN A 643 23.84 29.45 30.38
CA ASN A 643 23.38 30.77 29.95
C ASN A 643 22.58 30.70 28.64
N LEU A 644 21.53 29.88 28.67
CA LEU A 644 20.61 29.62 27.57
C LEU A 644 19.14 29.57 28.07
N PRO A 645 18.21 30.27 27.40
CA PRO A 645 16.78 29.99 27.51
C PRO A 645 16.51 28.50 27.29
N THR A 646 15.69 27.89 28.14
CA THR A 646 15.57 26.43 28.25
C THR A 646 14.10 25.99 28.16
N LEU A 647 13.85 24.95 27.36
CA LEU A 647 12.54 24.32 27.15
C LEU A 647 12.63 22.81 27.41
N LEU A 648 11.66 22.24 28.12
CA LEU A 648 11.51 20.79 28.20
C LEU A 648 10.94 20.25 26.88
N MET A 649 11.64 19.29 26.28
CA MET A 649 11.23 18.56 25.08
C MET A 649 11.23 17.06 25.38
N PRO A 650 10.12 16.49 25.90
CA PRO A 650 10.11 15.13 26.41
C PRO A 650 10.35 14.11 25.29
N ALA A 651 11.17 13.10 25.56
CA ALA A 651 11.40 11.98 24.66
C ALA A 651 10.15 11.09 24.53
N PHE A 652 9.25 11.43 23.60
CA PHE A 652 8.13 10.59 23.19
C PHE A 652 8.55 9.63 22.07
N THR A 653 8.03 8.40 22.09
CA THR A 653 8.20 7.41 21.02
C THR A 653 6.82 6.90 20.65
N ASP A 654 6.42 7.04 19.39
CA ASP A 654 5.16 6.45 18.94
C ASP A 654 5.35 4.94 18.78
N LEU A 655 4.51 4.18 19.48
CA LEU A 655 4.52 2.72 19.48
C LEU A 655 3.23 2.14 18.88
N SER A 656 2.39 2.95 18.25
CA SER A 656 1.06 2.55 17.74
C SER A 656 1.12 1.46 16.66
N ASP A 657 2.22 1.38 15.90
CA ASP A 657 2.47 0.33 14.89
C ASP A 657 2.84 -1.03 15.51
N TYR A 658 3.12 -1.10 16.82
CA TYR A 658 3.62 -2.28 17.53
C TYR A 658 2.60 -2.72 18.59
N PRO A 659 1.72 -3.71 18.30
CA PRO A 659 0.69 -4.16 19.22
C PRO A 659 1.27 -4.99 20.38
N ALA A 660 0.88 -4.65 21.61
CA ALA A 660 1.37 -5.29 22.82
C ALA A 660 0.87 -6.74 23.02
N LEU A 661 1.76 -7.63 23.44
CA LEU A 661 1.42 -9.01 23.81
C LEU A 661 1.12 -9.17 25.31
N GLY A 662 0.08 -9.95 25.61
CA GLY A 662 -0.20 -10.42 26.96
C GLY A 662 0.82 -11.46 27.44
N PHE A 663 0.97 -11.59 28.76
CA PHE A 663 1.95 -12.48 29.41
C PHE A 663 2.01 -13.91 28.84
N GLU A 664 0.87 -14.51 28.50
CA GLU A 664 0.79 -15.90 28.00
C GLU A 664 1.38 -16.07 26.59
N HIS A 665 1.46 -14.99 25.80
CA HIS A 665 1.99 -14.98 24.44
C HIS A 665 3.46 -14.54 24.38
N LYS A 666 4.08 -14.26 25.54
CA LYS A 666 5.47 -13.84 25.62
C LYS A 666 6.42 -15.02 25.77
N GLU A 667 7.50 -14.98 25.02
CA GLU A 667 8.55 -15.98 25.03
C GLU A 667 9.50 -15.81 26.21
N ASN A 668 10.20 -16.89 26.59
CA ASN A 668 11.31 -16.86 27.54
C ASN A 668 12.56 -16.22 26.90
N ILE A 669 12.45 -14.94 26.55
CA ILE A 669 13.56 -14.11 26.07
C ILE A 669 13.86 -13.06 27.14
N ILE A 670 15.15 -12.85 27.42
CA ILE A 670 15.65 -11.66 28.12
C ILE A 670 16.49 -10.87 27.12
N ILE A 671 16.01 -9.70 26.72
CA ILE A 671 16.79 -8.77 25.91
C ILE A 671 17.64 -7.87 26.83
N TYR A 672 18.81 -7.44 26.40
CA TYR A 672 19.64 -6.53 27.21
C TYR A 672 20.41 -5.52 26.37
N SER A 673 20.58 -4.32 26.90
CA SER A 673 21.23 -3.23 26.19
C SER A 673 22.74 -3.44 26.02
N ASN A 674 23.32 -2.78 25.01
CA ASN A 674 24.75 -2.87 24.73
C ASN A 674 25.60 -1.87 25.52
N ASP A 675 25.03 -1.12 26.46
CA ASP A 675 25.75 -0.13 27.25
C ASP A 675 26.90 -0.78 28.06
N ASP A 676 28.01 -0.06 28.22
CA ASP A 676 29.09 -0.51 29.09
C ASP A 676 28.80 -0.12 30.54
N ALA A 677 28.96 -1.09 31.45
CA ALA A 677 28.72 -0.91 32.87
C ALA A 677 29.56 -1.91 33.67
N PRO A 678 30.25 -1.51 34.77
CA PRO A 678 31.12 -2.40 35.54
C PRO A 678 30.45 -3.70 36.00
N TYR A 679 29.16 -3.62 36.36
CA TYR A 679 28.34 -4.73 36.84
C TYR A 679 27.73 -5.59 35.73
N ARG A 680 27.75 -5.17 34.45
CA ARG A 680 27.10 -5.88 33.32
C ARG A 680 27.52 -7.34 33.24
N ARG A 681 28.84 -7.61 33.27
CA ARG A 681 29.37 -8.98 33.18
C ARG A 681 28.93 -9.85 34.37
N ALA A 682 28.82 -9.28 35.56
CA ALA A 682 28.37 -10.01 36.74
C ALA A 682 26.87 -10.34 36.65
N VAL A 683 26.04 -9.40 36.22
CA VAL A 683 24.60 -9.61 36.00
C VAL A 683 24.35 -10.66 34.91
N LEU A 684 25.02 -10.58 33.75
CA LEU A 684 24.86 -11.56 32.67
C LEU A 684 25.19 -12.99 33.14
N LYS A 685 26.29 -13.17 33.89
CA LYS A 685 26.66 -14.46 34.51
C LYS A 685 25.62 -15.01 35.51
N ARG A 686 24.76 -14.15 36.07
CA ARG A 686 23.61 -14.58 36.89
C ARG A 686 22.46 -15.01 35.98
N LEU A 687 22.17 -14.24 34.93
CA LEU A 687 21.10 -14.55 33.97
C LEU A 687 21.36 -15.83 33.16
N GLU A 688 22.62 -16.17 32.88
CA GLU A 688 23.03 -17.48 32.29
C GLU A 688 22.57 -18.70 33.11
N GLN A 689 22.19 -18.51 34.39
CA GLN A 689 21.63 -19.56 35.25
C GLN A 689 20.14 -19.84 34.97
N LEU A 690 19.51 -19.07 34.08
CA LEU A 690 18.15 -19.28 33.58
C LEU A 690 18.23 -20.05 32.24
N HIS A 691 18.52 -21.35 32.30
CA HIS A 691 18.78 -22.19 31.11
C HIS A 691 17.57 -22.30 30.15
N ASP A 692 16.38 -22.01 30.66
CA ASP A 692 15.10 -21.95 29.98
C ASP A 692 14.80 -20.56 29.37
N TYR A 693 15.73 -19.60 29.46
CA TYR A 693 15.66 -18.28 28.84
C TYR A 693 16.76 -18.07 27.79
N LYS A 694 16.38 -17.51 26.65
CA LYS A 694 17.31 -17.02 25.63
C LYS A 694 17.73 -15.59 25.98
N LEU A 695 19.04 -15.37 26.21
CA LEU A 695 19.61 -14.04 26.34
C LEU A 695 19.90 -13.45 24.95
N VAL A 696 19.46 -12.21 24.68
CA VAL A 696 19.67 -11.53 23.39
C VAL A 696 20.21 -10.12 23.62
N GLN A 697 21.37 -9.83 23.04
CA GLN A 697 21.97 -8.50 23.08
C GLN A 697 21.28 -7.58 22.06
N ILE A 698 20.90 -6.38 22.50
CA ILE A 698 20.34 -5.34 21.62
C ILE A 698 21.52 -4.59 21.02
N GLN A 699 21.97 -5.07 19.87
CA GLN A 699 23.09 -4.52 19.11
C GLN A 699 22.86 -4.77 17.62
N ASP A 700 23.31 -3.85 16.76
CA ASP A 700 23.36 -3.98 15.30
C ASP A 700 22.05 -4.45 14.65
N MET A 701 20.92 -3.89 15.12
CA MET A 701 19.56 -4.18 14.65
C MET A 701 18.77 -2.90 14.40
N THR A 702 17.76 -2.96 13.53
CA THR A 702 16.80 -1.86 13.34
C THR A 702 15.85 -1.74 14.54
N PHE A 703 15.24 -0.57 14.70
CA PHE A 703 14.23 -0.33 15.72
C PHE A 703 13.04 -1.30 15.60
N ASP A 704 12.62 -1.64 14.38
CA ASP A 704 11.56 -2.61 14.11
C ASP A 704 11.90 -4.01 14.65
N VAL A 705 13.10 -4.52 14.37
CA VAL A 705 13.59 -5.82 14.88
C VAL A 705 13.73 -5.79 16.40
N TYR A 706 14.21 -4.68 16.95
CA TYR A 706 14.22 -4.47 18.39
C TYR A 706 12.81 -4.44 18.99
N MET A 707 11.83 -3.82 18.33
CA MET A 707 10.45 -3.71 18.81
C MET A 707 9.71 -5.04 18.75
N ASP A 708 9.96 -5.88 17.73
CA ASP A 708 9.52 -7.29 17.71
C ASP A 708 10.06 -8.04 18.95
N LEU A 709 11.37 -7.97 19.18
CA LEU A 709 12.01 -8.58 20.35
C LEU A 709 11.47 -8.03 21.68
N ALA A 710 11.23 -6.73 21.80
CA ALA A 710 10.61 -6.09 22.97
C ALA A 710 9.16 -6.53 23.18
N THR A 711 8.45 -6.84 22.10
CA THR A 711 7.07 -7.32 22.12
C THR A 711 6.98 -8.78 22.55
N ARG A 712 7.85 -9.64 22.01
CA ARG A 712 7.94 -11.07 22.34
C ARG A 712 8.58 -11.35 23.71
N CYS A 713 9.50 -10.51 24.19
CA CYS A 713 10.22 -10.81 25.44
C CYS A 713 9.36 -10.67 26.70
N LYS A 714 9.62 -11.53 27.68
CA LYS A 714 9.12 -11.37 29.07
C LYS A 714 9.89 -10.30 29.83
N PHE A 715 11.19 -10.17 29.60
CA PHE A 715 12.05 -9.28 30.37
C PHE A 715 13.07 -8.54 29.50
N SER A 716 13.42 -7.33 29.92
CA SER A 716 14.57 -6.60 29.40
C SER A 716 15.51 -6.15 30.51
N VAL A 717 16.77 -5.83 30.19
CA VAL A 717 17.74 -5.25 31.13
C VAL A 717 18.45 -4.07 30.49
N SER A 718 18.32 -2.88 31.08
CA SER A 718 19.19 -1.74 30.75
C SER A 718 20.42 -1.74 31.65
N PHE A 719 21.59 -1.57 31.02
CA PHE A 719 22.87 -1.31 31.68
C PHE A 719 23.30 0.17 31.60
N GLY A 720 22.57 1.00 30.85
CA GLY A 720 22.86 2.42 30.63
C GLY A 720 22.23 3.33 31.67
N GLU A 721 21.38 4.24 31.22
CA GLU A 721 20.73 5.26 32.04
C GLU A 721 19.61 4.69 32.94
N GLY A 722 19.02 3.56 32.53
CA GLY A 722 18.00 2.81 33.25
C GLY A 722 16.60 3.41 33.18
N PHE A 723 16.49 4.72 32.95
CA PHE A 723 15.23 5.42 32.66
C PHE A 723 15.11 5.72 31.16
N ASP A 724 15.19 4.66 30.35
CA ASP A 724 15.40 4.72 28.91
C ASP A 724 14.41 3.84 28.12
N GLY A 725 14.59 3.80 26.79
CA GLY A 725 13.79 2.98 25.88
C GLY A 725 13.84 1.47 26.19
N TYR A 726 14.99 0.95 26.63
CA TYR A 726 15.16 -0.48 26.93
C TYR A 726 14.30 -0.94 28.11
N VAL A 727 13.89 -0.02 29.00
CA VAL A 727 12.87 -0.28 30.02
C VAL A 727 11.47 0.11 29.54
N ALA A 728 11.33 1.29 28.93
CA ALA A 728 10.02 1.84 28.56
C ALA A 728 9.31 1.05 27.46
N GLN A 729 10.00 0.70 26.36
CA GLN A 729 9.39 0.08 25.20
C GLN A 729 8.92 -1.36 25.51
N PRO A 730 9.72 -2.25 26.13
CA PRO A 730 9.21 -3.55 26.58
C PRO A 730 8.05 -3.40 27.56
N MET A 731 8.07 -2.43 28.49
CA MET A 731 6.94 -2.15 29.38
C MET A 731 5.67 -1.76 28.61
N TYR A 732 5.75 -0.87 27.60
CA TYR A 732 4.59 -0.55 26.76
C TYR A 732 4.05 -1.77 26.01
N GLN A 733 4.94 -2.66 25.59
CA GLN A 733 4.60 -3.96 24.99
C GLN A 733 4.27 -5.07 26.00
N GLY A 734 3.86 -4.71 27.22
CA GLY A 734 3.40 -5.63 28.26
C GLY A 734 4.51 -6.38 29.02
N GLY A 735 5.77 -6.14 28.69
CA GLY A 735 6.97 -6.73 29.30
C GLY A 735 7.37 -6.10 30.65
N ILE A 736 8.51 -6.52 31.22
CA ILE A 736 9.11 -5.88 32.41
C ILE A 736 10.60 -5.62 32.18
N GLY A 737 11.00 -4.34 32.16
CA GLY A 737 12.40 -3.95 32.10
C GLY A 737 13.05 -3.76 33.46
N PHE A 738 14.26 -4.26 33.62
CA PHE A 738 15.10 -4.12 34.80
C PHE A 738 16.19 -3.08 34.57
N ALA A 739 16.54 -2.33 35.62
CA ALA A 739 17.69 -1.43 35.60
C ALA A 739 18.26 -1.19 37.01
N LEU A 740 19.50 -0.73 37.07
CA LEU A 740 20.02 -0.03 38.23
C LEU A 740 19.36 1.36 38.28
N TYR A 741 18.84 1.76 39.45
CA TYR A 741 18.35 3.12 39.65
C TYR A 741 19.54 4.10 39.67
N ASN A 742 19.43 5.23 38.95
CA ASN A 742 20.39 6.33 38.99
C ASN A 742 19.71 7.68 39.29
N ASP A 743 20.24 8.45 40.25
CA ASP A 743 19.68 9.75 40.65
C ASP A 743 19.86 10.88 39.59
N GLU A 744 20.68 10.69 38.54
CA GLU A 744 20.82 11.69 37.44
C GLU A 744 19.72 11.60 36.36
N PHE A 745 19.23 10.39 36.06
CA PHE A 745 18.28 10.14 34.95
C PHE A 745 16.86 9.82 35.42
N PHE A 746 16.69 9.20 36.60
CA PHE A 746 15.36 8.88 37.12
C PHE A 746 14.66 10.16 37.61
N PRO A 747 13.36 10.35 37.31
CA PRO A 747 12.65 11.58 37.68
C PRO A 747 12.54 11.85 39.19
N ASP A 748 12.44 10.81 40.01
CA ASP A 748 12.31 10.93 41.47
C ASP A 748 12.60 9.61 42.23
N ALA A 749 12.98 9.73 43.51
CA ALA A 749 13.37 8.57 44.34
C ALA A 749 12.25 7.53 44.58
N SER A 750 10.98 7.81 44.30
CA SER A 750 9.90 6.83 44.47
C SER A 750 9.94 5.70 43.43
N TYR A 751 10.73 5.82 42.35
CA TYR A 751 11.03 4.69 41.48
C TYR A 751 11.78 3.56 42.22
N LYS A 752 12.54 3.85 43.29
CA LYS A 752 13.16 2.86 44.20
C LYS A 752 12.15 1.94 44.92
N LYS A 753 10.84 2.08 44.68
CA LYS A 753 9.76 1.21 45.22
C LYS A 753 9.35 0.07 44.28
N PHE A 754 9.64 0.16 42.99
CA PHE A 754 9.29 -0.92 42.05
C PHE A 754 10.30 -2.06 42.13
N ALA A 755 9.82 -3.30 42.04
CA ALA A 755 10.66 -4.49 42.27
C ALA A 755 11.69 -4.77 41.16
N ASN A 756 11.58 -4.08 40.02
CA ASN A 756 12.47 -4.18 38.85
C ASN A 756 13.59 -3.12 38.83
N PHE A 757 13.63 -2.19 39.78
CA PHE A 757 14.72 -1.23 39.92
C PHE A 757 15.55 -1.52 41.19
N PHE A 758 16.85 -1.72 41.00
CA PHE A 758 17.79 -2.06 42.07
C PHE A 758 18.54 -0.82 42.56
N ARG A 759 18.92 -0.76 43.84
CA ARG A 759 19.57 0.44 44.43
C ARG A 759 21.09 0.44 44.31
N THR A 760 21.70 -0.73 44.22
CA THR A 760 23.15 -0.91 44.08
C THR A 760 23.45 -2.05 43.12
N GLU A 761 24.69 -2.10 42.62
CA GLU A 761 25.18 -3.14 41.72
C GLU A 761 25.06 -4.53 42.37
N GLU A 762 25.42 -4.64 43.66
CA GLU A 762 25.31 -5.88 44.44
C GLU A 762 23.86 -6.33 44.59
N GLU A 763 22.93 -5.40 44.85
CA GLU A 763 21.50 -5.71 44.93
C GLU A 763 20.98 -6.29 43.60
N MET A 764 21.41 -5.73 42.46
CA MET A 764 21.06 -6.22 41.14
C MET A 764 21.62 -7.62 40.87
N ILE A 765 22.92 -7.83 41.11
CA ILE A 765 23.61 -9.12 40.92
C ILE A 765 23.01 -10.23 41.80
N GLU A 766 22.67 -9.91 43.05
CA GLU A 766 22.04 -10.86 43.97
C GLU A 766 20.59 -11.19 43.54
N LYS A 767 19.76 -10.18 43.30
CA LYS A 767 18.29 -10.30 43.31
C LYS A 767 17.62 -10.34 41.94
N ILE A 768 18.31 -10.10 40.83
CA ILE A 768 17.68 -10.10 39.50
C ILE A 768 17.05 -11.46 39.15
N VAL A 769 17.80 -12.56 39.31
CA VAL A 769 17.33 -13.94 39.06
C VAL A 769 16.17 -14.35 39.99
N PRO A 770 16.25 -14.18 41.34
CA PRO A 770 15.12 -14.39 42.23
C PRO A 770 13.87 -13.55 41.86
N THR A 771 14.08 -12.33 41.37
CA THR A 771 12.96 -11.44 40.99
C THR A 771 12.29 -11.90 39.71
N ILE A 772 13.06 -12.32 38.69
CA ILE A 772 12.54 -12.92 37.45
C ILE A 772 11.67 -14.13 37.78
N ARG A 773 12.19 -15.11 38.53
CA ARG A 773 11.45 -16.32 38.91
C ARG A 773 10.16 -16.04 39.69
N ARG A 774 10.19 -15.05 40.59
CA ARG A 774 9.00 -14.63 41.35
C ARG A 774 7.94 -13.95 40.47
N LEU A 775 8.34 -13.24 39.42
CA LEU A 775 7.42 -12.60 38.48
C LEU A 775 6.85 -13.60 37.48
N GLU A 776 7.67 -14.54 37.02
CA GLU A 776 7.25 -15.66 36.15
C GLU A 776 6.22 -16.58 36.84
N ALA A 777 6.42 -16.91 38.11
CA ALA A 777 5.51 -17.77 38.87
C ALA A 777 4.17 -17.10 39.26
N ASP A 778 3.99 -15.81 39.00
CA ASP A 778 2.84 -15.02 39.47
C ASP A 778 2.43 -13.97 38.41
N ARG A 779 1.60 -14.43 37.46
CA ARG A 779 1.01 -13.59 36.40
C ARG A 779 0.33 -12.33 36.95
N GLN A 780 -0.36 -12.41 38.10
CA GLN A 780 -1.06 -11.26 38.67
C GLN A 780 -0.06 -10.19 39.12
N ARG A 781 1.02 -10.59 39.80
CA ARG A 781 2.11 -9.68 40.18
C ARG A 781 2.87 -9.14 38.98
N TYR A 782 3.11 -9.94 37.94
CA TYR A 782 3.73 -9.50 36.70
C TYR A 782 2.91 -8.37 36.04
N VAL A 783 1.62 -8.61 35.77
CA VAL A 783 0.73 -7.64 35.12
C VAL A 783 0.50 -6.41 36.01
N ALA A 784 0.40 -6.58 37.33
CA ALA A 784 0.26 -5.46 38.26
C ALA A 784 1.52 -4.57 38.28
N LEU A 785 2.72 -5.16 38.22
CA LEU A 785 3.98 -4.40 38.18
C LEU A 785 4.10 -3.59 36.89
N ASN A 786 3.86 -4.23 35.74
CA ASN A 786 3.83 -3.55 34.43
C ASN A 786 2.83 -2.37 34.45
N LYS A 787 1.57 -2.63 34.84
CA LYS A 787 0.50 -1.62 34.86
C LYS A 787 0.82 -0.45 35.80
N ALA A 788 1.38 -0.72 36.98
CA ALA A 788 1.74 0.31 37.94
C ALA A 788 2.92 1.18 37.47
N LEU A 789 3.89 0.58 36.77
CA LEU A 789 5.03 1.30 36.20
C LEU A 789 4.59 2.18 35.02
N ARG A 790 3.81 1.60 34.08
CA ARG A 790 3.26 2.32 32.92
C ARG A 790 2.40 3.51 33.35
N ALA A 791 1.48 3.32 34.31
CA ALA A 791 0.65 4.40 34.84
C ALA A 791 1.42 5.50 35.60
N LYS A 792 2.71 5.30 35.90
CA LYS A 792 3.62 6.34 36.40
C LYS A 792 4.39 7.00 35.24
N TRP A 793 4.78 6.23 34.21
CA TRP A 793 5.44 6.72 32.99
C TRP A 793 4.52 7.64 32.17
N ASP A 794 3.26 7.26 31.98
CA ASP A 794 2.24 8.01 31.23
C ASP A 794 1.93 9.40 31.82
N LYS A 795 2.34 9.67 33.08
CA LYS A 795 2.20 11.00 33.71
C LYS A 795 3.32 11.97 33.34
N LEU A 796 4.41 11.46 32.76
CA LEU A 796 5.59 12.25 32.40
C LEU A 796 5.63 12.52 30.89
N TYR A 797 5.09 11.59 30.10
CA TYR A 797 5.07 11.58 28.64
C TYR A 797 3.64 11.38 28.16
N SER A 798 3.07 12.39 27.50
CA SER A 798 1.84 12.26 26.72
C SER A 798 2.05 12.82 25.32
N TYR A 799 1.29 12.30 24.35
CA TYR A 799 1.33 12.78 22.98
C TYR A 799 0.95 14.26 22.88
N ASP A 800 -0.09 14.68 23.61
CA ASP A 800 -0.58 16.06 23.60
C ASP A 800 0.44 17.07 24.17
N ASP A 801 1.14 16.74 25.27
CA ASP A 801 2.23 17.60 25.78
C ASP A 801 3.37 17.61 24.75
N TYR A 802 3.81 16.46 24.24
CA TYR A 802 4.87 16.36 23.24
C TYR A 802 4.60 17.25 22.00
N VAL A 803 3.41 17.13 21.40
CA VAL A 803 2.95 17.96 20.27
C VAL A 803 2.96 19.46 20.64
N ALA A 804 2.46 19.83 21.82
CA ALA A 804 2.49 21.21 22.29
C ALA A 804 3.91 21.74 22.54
N ARG A 805 4.84 20.90 23.02
CA ARG A 805 6.26 21.26 23.21
C ARG A 805 6.95 21.49 21.87
N ILE A 806 6.63 20.73 20.83
CA ILE A 806 7.16 20.97 19.47
C ILE A 806 6.72 22.35 18.97
N VAL A 807 5.44 22.72 19.10
CA VAL A 807 4.97 24.07 18.69
C VAL A 807 5.73 25.18 19.45
N LYS A 808 5.98 24.99 20.75
CA LYS A 808 6.81 25.93 21.53
C LYS A 808 8.24 26.02 21.01
N LEU A 809 8.89 24.89 20.75
CA LEU A 809 10.25 24.84 20.19
C LEU A 809 10.33 25.62 18.87
N MET A 810 9.44 25.34 17.92
CA MET A 810 9.41 25.98 16.60
C MET A 810 9.11 27.49 16.66
N ARG A 811 8.58 27.99 17.78
CA ARG A 811 8.32 29.41 18.03
C ARG A 811 9.35 30.07 18.96
N ASN A 812 10.35 29.33 19.42
CA ASN A 812 11.33 29.75 20.43
C ASN A 812 10.66 30.20 21.77
N GLU A 813 9.52 29.59 22.11
CA GLU A 813 8.77 29.84 23.35
C GLU A 813 9.39 29.05 24.52
N TYR A 814 10.54 29.53 25.02
CA TYR A 814 11.25 28.98 26.17
C TYR A 814 10.53 29.22 27.51
N GLU A 815 10.76 28.35 28.50
CA GLU A 815 10.05 28.38 29.79
C GLU A 815 10.94 28.79 30.98
N LEU A 816 12.23 28.48 30.93
CA LEU A 816 13.23 28.95 31.91
C LEU A 816 14.21 29.90 31.22
N PHE A 817 14.60 30.97 31.91
CA PHE A 817 15.48 32.01 31.37
C PHE A 817 16.63 32.29 32.35
N PRO A 818 17.88 32.51 31.88
CA PRO A 818 19.01 32.78 32.76
C PRO A 818 18.78 34.01 33.67
N THR A 819 19.07 33.86 34.97
CA THR A 819 18.87 34.93 35.97
C THR A 819 20.02 35.95 36.00
N GLY A 820 21.17 35.62 35.41
CA GLY A 820 22.42 36.39 35.50
C GLY A 820 22.69 37.35 34.35
N ARG A 821 22.47 38.66 34.59
CA ARG A 821 22.88 39.84 33.81
C ARG A 821 22.30 40.07 32.39
N SER A 822 21.43 41.09 32.36
CA SER A 822 21.19 42.03 31.26
C SER A 822 20.67 41.47 29.93
N ILE A 823 19.34 41.42 29.83
CA ILE A 823 18.63 41.53 28.56
C ILE A 823 19.05 42.85 27.89
N VAL A 824 19.94 42.79 26.89
CA VAL A 824 20.04 43.86 25.89
C VAL A 824 18.77 43.82 25.08
N ARG A 825 17.78 44.63 25.48
CA ARG A 825 16.57 44.82 24.67
C ARG A 825 16.97 45.51 23.37
N SER A 826 16.87 44.76 22.28
CA SER A 826 16.59 45.25 20.90
C SER A 826 16.98 46.71 20.63
N GLY A 827 18.25 46.93 20.28
CA GLY A 827 18.75 48.20 19.78
C GLY A 827 20.01 47.93 18.96
N SER A 828 19.95 48.19 17.64
CA SER A 828 20.99 47.83 16.68
C SER A 828 22.34 48.47 17.01
N PRO A 829 23.42 47.69 17.17
CA PRO A 829 24.79 48.19 17.03
C PRO A 829 25.23 48.07 15.57
N GLY A 830 25.82 49.13 15.03
CA GLY A 830 26.32 49.14 13.65
C GLY A 830 27.53 48.24 13.43
N PHE A 831 27.76 47.88 12.17
CA PHE A 831 29.06 47.39 11.71
C PHE A 831 30.11 48.49 11.86
N GLU A 832 31.14 48.27 12.69
CA GLU A 832 32.48 48.81 12.44
C GLU A 832 33.56 48.05 13.24
N GLU A 833 34.69 47.81 12.57
CA GLU A 833 36.02 47.42 13.08
C GLU A 833 36.17 46.28 14.11
N ALA A 834 36.61 45.10 13.65
CA ALA A 834 38.01 44.65 13.81
C ALA A 834 38.21 43.18 13.36
N LEU A 835 38.91 42.99 12.25
CA LEU A 835 39.51 41.72 11.83
C LEU A 835 41.04 41.87 11.83
N PRO A 836 41.81 40.91 12.39
CA PRO A 836 43.12 40.56 11.87
C PRO A 836 43.00 39.66 10.62
#